data_AF-A0AAD5G6Y8-F1
#
_entry.id   AF-A0AAD5G6Y8-F1
#
_cell.length_a   1.000
_cell.length_b   1.000
_cell.length_c   1.000
_cell.angle_alpha   90.00
_cell.angle_beta   90.00
_cell.angle_gamma   90.00
#
_symmetry.space_group_name_H-M   'P 1'
#
loop_
_entity.id
_entity.type
_entity.pdbx_description
1 polymer ?
#
loop_
_entity_poly.entity_id
_entity_poly.type
_entity_poly.pdbx_seq_one_letter_code
_entity_poly.pdbx_strand_id
1 'polypeptide(L)'
;MDVLFNSINVRDLLSSHDLDDSSPLSTPDLRLLIDRLNIRSLDIKSKLHTYILSHHHDFSDLFINSSNAVVLSDQLFTHVSDLNKLVSKPIDVEIKQTVDQIRLKHVELKEKKDALGLVVVVLELSKELGLVENDLVVWKVVEAAERLMELKLALRVTEECENEGEGEPVVFGLLRKKWTDSFEEIQKVLVKFIEKAVVGILDYGLAKVADLMTRHVITPAVGSISHSFSVEEQRLDSGDITEAVLRITPLSGTQVENMDAENIYSGISIVPDDASKLSDFQTIRQLTSEFETSLKEVMFISSEKDERLTNFTDNVEVHFATRKKVGILATARDLLLHSDFKLPKEYSRKSEDMKNGGNVDLLFSSERCAISEAASQLLELVHQTLKDVCLSSPTVALEFCHAARDALLLYEAVIPVKLERQLDGINQVAVLIHNDCLFLSQEILGLKFQYQSDFPTSMKGAVFIDLGIRYKLMAEEILQRQIKLVKHNLMEAIDGADGFQNTHQPKRYESAKFSIDQVAFIIEKVHIIWEPLLIPLTYKRSMCNVLEAVCSRMTKDILQLDDIAADETLQIQRLIHMLLENLSSLLASLVGINQTTKPQEALSGSIDDLIPSLPKLRVLADMLDMPLKSITASWESGELANCGFTASEVKDFIRAIFTDSPLRKECLWRIENIKV
;
A
#
# COMPACT_ATOMS: atom_id res chain seq x y z
N MET A 1 23.64 3.64 1.71
CA MET A 1 24.66 2.89 2.49
C MET A 1 24.38 3.15 3.98
N ASP A 2 23.10 3.03 4.36
CA ASP A 2 22.52 3.69 5.54
C ASP A 2 22.10 2.70 6.63
N VAL A 3 22.73 1.52 6.64
CA VAL A 3 22.44 0.44 7.60
C VAL A 3 23.60 0.23 8.60
N LEU A 4 24.64 1.07 8.56
CA LEU A 4 25.86 0.89 9.40
C LEU A 4 26.06 1.93 10.51
N PHE A 5 25.14 2.87 10.70
CA PHE A 5 25.17 3.82 11.81
C PHE A 5 23.93 3.68 12.70
N ASN A 6 23.68 2.47 13.22
CA ASN A 6 22.95 2.37 14.47
C ASN A 6 23.80 3.08 15.53
N SER A 7 23.32 4.22 16.00
CA SER A 7 23.96 5.06 17.01
C SER A 7 24.38 4.22 18.20
N ILE A 8 25.70 4.06 18.40
CA ILE A 8 26.25 3.42 19.60
C ILE A 8 25.75 4.23 20.79
N ASN A 9 24.83 3.65 21.58
CA ASN A 9 24.30 4.31 22.74
C ASN A 9 25.43 4.38 23.78
N VAL A 10 25.84 5.58 24.18
CA VAL A 10 26.99 5.80 25.06
C VAL A 10 26.77 5.11 26.43
N ARG A 11 25.51 4.90 26.82
CA ARG A 11 25.13 4.18 28.05
C ARG A 11 25.40 2.67 27.99
N ASP A 12 25.48 2.05 26.80
CA ASP A 12 25.84 0.62 26.65
C ASP A 12 27.28 0.33 27.10
N LEU A 13 28.11 1.37 27.22
CA LEU A 13 29.48 1.28 27.70
C LEU A 13 29.57 1.29 29.24
N LEU A 14 28.48 1.61 29.95
CA LEU A 14 28.36 1.63 31.41
C LEU A 14 27.54 0.41 31.87
N SER A 15 28.14 -0.77 31.85
CA SER A 15 27.53 -2.00 32.34
C SER A 15 27.43 -2.01 33.88
N SER A 16 26.41 -1.34 34.43
CA SER A 16 25.89 -1.54 35.78
C SER A 16 24.38 -1.31 35.78
N HIS A 17 23.65 -2.32 36.25
CA HIS A 17 22.21 -2.55 36.04
C HIS A 17 21.25 -1.59 36.78
N ASP A 18 21.72 -0.44 37.28
CA ASP A 18 20.98 0.41 38.22
C ASP A 18 21.01 1.92 37.86
N LEU A 19 20.91 2.29 36.58
CA LEU A 19 20.78 3.69 36.17
C LEU A 19 19.44 3.93 35.47
N ASP A 20 18.52 4.58 36.18
CA ASP A 20 17.20 5.02 35.70
C ASP A 20 17.34 5.96 34.49
N ASP A 21 16.55 5.72 33.44
CA ASP A 21 16.73 6.33 32.11
C ASP A 21 16.59 7.88 32.08
N SER A 22 16.06 8.47 33.15
CA SER A 22 15.79 9.91 33.28
C SER A 22 16.83 10.68 34.12
N SER A 23 17.88 10.04 34.62
CA SER A 23 18.87 10.67 35.51
C SER A 23 20.08 11.27 34.75
N PRO A 24 20.55 12.49 35.07
CA PRO A 24 21.80 13.02 34.52
C PRO A 24 23.01 12.23 35.03
N LEU A 25 23.89 11.79 34.13
CA LEU A 25 25.10 11.02 34.44
C LEU A 25 25.99 11.76 35.45
N SER A 26 26.45 11.06 36.49
CA SER A 26 27.29 11.68 37.51
C SER A 26 28.72 11.94 36.98
N THR A 27 29.44 12.90 37.57
CA THR A 27 30.85 13.19 37.19
C THR A 27 31.78 11.96 37.30
N PRO A 28 31.63 11.06 38.29
CA PRO A 28 32.32 9.77 38.30
C PRO A 28 32.02 8.87 37.08
N ASP A 29 30.76 8.79 36.65
CA ASP A 29 30.35 7.95 35.52
C ASP A 29 30.96 8.44 34.20
N LEU A 30 31.04 9.75 34.02
CA LEU A 30 31.71 10.37 32.86
C LEU A 30 33.21 10.06 32.84
N ARG A 31 33.90 10.05 34.00
CA ARG A 31 35.32 9.66 34.06
C ARG A 31 35.53 8.19 33.71
N LEU A 32 34.66 7.31 34.20
CA LEU A 32 34.73 5.88 33.93
C LEU A 32 34.47 5.56 32.45
N LEU A 33 33.55 6.32 31.83
CA LEU A 33 33.29 6.26 30.39
C LEU A 33 34.52 6.71 29.57
N ILE A 34 35.16 7.82 29.96
CA ILE A 34 36.39 8.31 29.32
C ILE A 34 37.51 7.27 29.41
N ASP A 35 37.69 6.64 30.56
CA ASP A 35 38.71 5.60 30.73
C ASP A 35 38.42 4.36 29.87
N ARG A 36 37.16 3.91 29.80
CA ARG A 36 36.77 2.78 28.94
C ARG A 36 36.91 3.12 27.45
N LEU A 37 36.58 4.34 27.03
CA LEU A 37 36.79 4.83 25.67
C LEU A 37 38.28 4.89 25.32
N ASN A 38 39.12 5.35 26.25
CA ASN A 38 40.57 5.36 26.08
C ASN A 38 41.11 3.93 25.93
N ILE A 39 40.66 2.98 26.76
CA ILE A 39 41.04 1.56 26.65
C ILE A 39 40.62 0.97 25.31
N ARG A 40 39.38 1.22 24.84
CA ARG A 40 38.91 0.78 23.52
C ARG A 40 39.69 1.43 22.38
N SER A 41 40.02 2.72 22.48
CA SER A 41 40.86 3.41 21.50
C SER A 41 42.24 2.76 21.42
N LEU A 42 42.80 2.36 22.56
CA LEU A 42 44.08 1.66 22.65
C LEU A 42 43.99 0.24 22.06
N ASP A 43 42.90 -0.49 22.29
CA ASP A 43 42.65 -1.81 21.69
C ASP A 43 42.46 -1.73 20.17
N ILE A 44 41.72 -0.73 19.67
CA ILE A 44 41.58 -0.47 18.23
C ILE A 44 42.94 -0.11 17.63
N LYS A 45 43.70 0.81 18.25
CA LYS A 45 45.05 1.16 17.79
C LYS A 45 45.96 -0.07 17.74
N SER A 46 45.89 -0.94 18.75
CA SER A 46 46.64 -2.20 18.79
C SER A 46 46.24 -3.10 17.63
N LYS A 47 44.95 -3.37 17.42
CA LYS A 47 44.45 -4.20 16.31
C LYS A 47 44.82 -3.64 14.94
N LEU A 48 44.71 -2.33 14.75
CA LEU A 48 45.04 -1.64 13.51
C LEU A 48 46.56 -1.71 13.25
N HIS A 49 47.36 -1.54 14.31
CA HIS A 49 48.80 -1.72 14.24
C HIS A 49 49.19 -3.16 13.88
N THR A 50 48.56 -4.17 14.48
CA THR A 50 48.79 -5.59 14.15
C THR A 50 48.37 -5.91 12.71
N TYR A 51 47.27 -5.32 12.24
CA TYR A 51 46.77 -5.50 10.88
C TYR A 51 47.66 -4.84 9.83
N ILE A 52 48.14 -3.63 10.10
CA ILE A 52 49.11 -2.93 9.24
C ILE A 52 50.43 -3.71 9.21
N LEU A 53 50.90 -4.22 10.36
CA LEU A 53 52.10 -5.04 10.42
C LEU A 53 51.94 -6.36 9.64
N SER A 54 50.78 -7.01 9.73
CA SER A 54 50.53 -8.28 9.01
C SER A 54 50.41 -8.09 7.49
N HIS A 55 50.08 -6.88 7.02
CA HIS A 55 49.95 -6.54 5.60
C HIS A 55 51.00 -5.52 5.14
N HIS A 56 52.10 -5.37 5.88
CA HIS A 56 53.13 -4.37 5.59
C HIS A 56 53.70 -4.52 4.18
N HIS A 57 53.88 -5.75 3.70
CA HIS A 57 54.40 -6.01 2.37
C HIS A 57 53.45 -5.48 1.27
N ASP A 58 52.15 -5.76 1.39
CA ASP A 58 51.14 -5.34 0.40
C ASP A 58 51.02 -3.82 0.35
N PHE A 59 51.03 -3.16 1.52
CA PHE A 59 51.04 -1.70 1.59
C PHE A 59 52.34 -1.12 1.04
N SER A 60 53.50 -1.70 1.37
CA SER A 60 54.80 -1.26 0.86
C SER A 60 54.86 -1.36 -0.68
N ASP A 61 54.38 -2.45 -1.25
CA ASP A 61 54.35 -2.65 -2.71
C ASP A 61 53.43 -1.63 -3.39
N LEU A 62 52.27 -1.35 -2.80
CA LEU A 62 51.34 -0.35 -3.32
C LEU A 62 51.92 1.08 -3.26
N PHE A 63 52.64 1.42 -2.19
CA PHE A 63 53.33 2.70 -2.07
C PHE A 63 54.54 2.82 -3.00
N ILE A 64 55.29 1.73 -3.23
CA ILE A 64 56.39 1.70 -4.20
C ILE A 64 55.86 1.87 -5.62
N ASN A 65 54.78 1.16 -5.98
CA ASN A 65 54.19 1.24 -7.31
C ASN A 65 53.62 2.62 -7.63
N SER A 66 52.98 3.26 -6.65
CA SER A 66 52.48 4.63 -6.81
C SER A 66 53.62 5.65 -6.88
N SER A 67 54.67 5.50 -6.06
CA SER A 67 55.86 6.36 -6.16
C SER A 67 56.59 6.20 -7.50
N ASN A 68 56.71 4.98 -8.03
CA ASN A 68 57.35 4.71 -9.32
C ASN A 68 56.55 5.30 -10.48
N ALA A 69 55.22 5.23 -10.44
CA ALA A 69 54.36 5.84 -11.45
C ALA A 69 54.53 7.37 -11.51
N VAL A 70 54.68 8.03 -10.35
CA VAL A 70 54.92 9.48 -10.27
C VAL A 70 56.30 9.84 -10.85
N VAL A 71 57.36 9.07 -10.54
CA VAL A 71 58.70 9.32 -11.09
C VAL A 71 58.74 9.11 -12.61
N LEU A 72 58.06 8.09 -13.13
CA LEU A 72 57.98 7.82 -14.57
C LEU A 72 57.23 8.92 -15.34
N SER A 73 56.20 9.51 -14.73
CA SER A 73 55.46 10.62 -15.32
C SER A 73 56.33 11.87 -15.49
N ASP A 74 57.18 12.17 -14.49
CA ASP A 74 58.08 13.33 -14.53
C ASP A 74 59.22 13.13 -15.56
N GLN A 75 59.70 11.90 -15.73
CA GLN A 75 60.67 11.54 -16.77
C GLN A 75 60.08 11.64 -18.18
N LEU A 76 58.83 11.22 -18.40
CA LEU A 76 58.16 11.37 -19.69
C LEU A 76 58.01 12.84 -20.09
N PHE A 77 57.70 13.70 -19.11
CA PHE A 77 57.56 15.14 -19.36
C PHE A 77 58.87 15.78 -19.80
N THR A 78 60.00 15.39 -19.19
CA THR A 78 61.33 15.88 -19.59
C THR A 78 61.74 15.39 -20.98
N HIS A 79 61.48 14.12 -21.32
CA HIS A 79 61.77 13.57 -22.66
C HIS A 79 60.96 14.22 -23.78
N VAL A 80 59.69 14.55 -23.54
CA VAL A 80 58.84 15.27 -24.51
C VAL A 80 59.36 16.70 -24.72
N SER A 81 59.84 17.35 -23.66
CA SER A 81 60.42 18.68 -23.74
C SER A 81 61.71 18.73 -24.58
N ASP A 82 62.55 17.70 -24.48
CA ASP A 82 63.80 17.61 -25.25
C ASP A 82 63.57 17.22 -26.72
N LEU A 83 62.58 16.37 -27.02
CA LEU A 83 62.14 16.09 -28.40
C LEU A 83 61.62 17.35 -29.09
N ASN A 84 60.86 18.18 -28.37
CA ASN A 84 60.33 19.42 -28.92
C ASN A 84 61.44 20.43 -29.29
N LYS A 85 62.58 20.40 -28.59
CA LYS A 85 63.75 21.21 -28.92
C LYS A 85 64.51 20.72 -30.17
N LEU A 86 64.52 19.42 -30.44
CA LEU A 86 65.19 18.83 -31.60
C LEU A 86 64.44 19.03 -32.92
N VAL A 87 63.10 19.08 -32.88
CA VAL A 87 62.24 19.25 -34.06
C VAL A 87 62.18 20.72 -34.55
N SER A 88 62.69 21.67 -33.76
CA SER A 88 62.49 23.12 -33.99
C SER A 88 63.50 23.81 -34.94
N LYS A 89 64.23 23.12 -35.83
CA LYS A 89 65.07 23.75 -36.89
C LYS A 89 65.01 23.01 -38.25
N PRO A 90 65.21 23.72 -39.39
CA PRO A 90 64.51 23.43 -40.64
C PRO A 90 65.27 22.44 -41.52
N ILE A 91 65.00 21.14 -41.32
CA ILE A 91 65.25 20.09 -42.32
C ILE A 91 63.90 19.60 -42.91
N ASP A 92 62.79 19.95 -42.25
CA ASP A 92 61.45 19.47 -42.58
C ASP A 92 60.91 19.99 -43.93
N VAL A 93 61.27 21.20 -44.37
CA VAL A 93 60.58 21.81 -45.52
C VAL A 93 60.95 21.14 -46.84
N GLU A 94 62.22 20.78 -47.04
CA GLU A 94 62.68 20.14 -48.29
C GLU A 94 62.33 18.63 -48.35
N ILE A 95 62.41 17.94 -47.21
CA ILE A 95 61.99 16.53 -47.13
C ILE A 95 60.47 16.44 -47.31
N LYS A 96 59.70 17.35 -46.70
CA LYS A 96 58.24 17.40 -46.86
C LYS A 96 57.83 17.61 -48.32
N GLN A 97 58.44 18.55 -49.05
CA GLN A 97 58.08 18.74 -50.46
C GLN A 97 58.33 17.50 -51.33
N THR A 98 59.44 16.80 -51.09
CA THR A 98 59.82 15.63 -51.89
C THR A 98 58.96 14.41 -51.52
N VAL A 99 58.70 14.22 -50.23
CA VAL A 99 57.79 13.18 -49.72
C VAL A 99 56.36 13.44 -50.16
N ASP A 100 55.90 14.70 -50.19
CA ASP A 100 54.55 15.07 -50.63
C ASP A 100 54.32 14.74 -52.11
N GLN A 101 55.30 14.99 -52.99
CA GLN A 101 55.22 14.63 -54.41
C GLN A 101 55.14 13.11 -54.64
N ILE A 102 55.97 12.33 -53.94
CA ILE A 102 55.98 10.86 -54.03
C ILE A 102 54.69 10.28 -53.46
N ARG A 103 54.21 10.84 -52.35
CA ARG A 103 52.94 10.46 -51.73
C ARG A 103 51.77 10.75 -52.66
N LEU A 104 51.74 11.89 -53.35
CA LEU A 104 50.71 12.23 -54.34
C LEU A 104 50.60 11.21 -55.47
N LYS A 105 51.73 10.80 -56.05
CA LYS A 105 51.75 9.79 -57.14
C LYS A 105 51.38 8.38 -56.67
N HIS A 106 51.81 7.98 -55.47
CA HIS A 106 51.42 6.69 -54.89
C HIS A 106 49.93 6.64 -54.53
N VAL A 107 49.36 7.77 -54.09
CA VAL A 107 47.92 7.89 -53.85
C VAL A 107 47.14 7.75 -55.16
N GLU A 108 47.51 8.44 -56.24
CA GLU A 108 46.83 8.29 -57.55
C GLU A 108 46.83 6.84 -58.07
N LEU A 109 47.96 6.13 -57.93
CA LEU A 109 48.08 4.76 -58.43
C LEU A 109 47.30 3.76 -57.56
N LYS A 110 47.28 3.98 -56.25
CA LYS A 110 46.48 3.19 -55.31
C LYS A 110 44.98 3.42 -55.55
N GLU A 111 44.54 4.66 -55.71
CA GLU A 111 43.15 5.02 -56.03
C GLU A 111 42.68 4.36 -57.33
N LYS A 112 43.50 4.33 -58.40
CA LYS A 112 43.13 3.66 -59.65
C LYS A 112 43.06 2.14 -59.54
N LYS A 113 43.90 1.52 -58.70
CA LYS A 113 43.88 0.07 -58.46
C LYS A 113 42.69 -0.33 -57.59
N ASP A 114 42.38 0.47 -56.57
CA ASP A 114 41.23 0.28 -55.68
C ASP A 114 39.91 0.49 -56.45
N ALA A 115 39.85 1.49 -57.35
CA ALA A 115 38.70 1.71 -58.24
C ALA A 115 38.44 0.52 -59.18
N LEU A 116 39.49 -0.09 -59.74
CA LEU A 116 39.36 -1.29 -60.58
C LEU A 116 38.85 -2.50 -59.78
N GLY A 117 39.34 -2.66 -58.55
CA GLY A 117 38.86 -3.69 -57.62
C GLY A 117 37.38 -3.52 -57.28
N LEU A 118 36.94 -2.28 -57.00
CA LEU A 118 35.54 -1.95 -56.73
C LEU A 118 34.61 -2.31 -57.91
N VAL A 119 35.02 -2.05 -59.15
CA VAL A 119 34.21 -2.38 -60.34
C VAL A 119 33.98 -3.89 -60.49
N VAL A 120 34.98 -4.72 -60.17
CA VAL A 120 34.84 -6.19 -60.21
C VAL A 120 33.86 -6.69 -59.15
N VAL A 121 33.94 -6.15 -57.93
CA VAL A 121 33.01 -6.51 -56.84
C VAL A 121 31.57 -6.12 -57.18
N VAL A 122 31.37 -4.93 -57.75
CA VAL A 122 30.05 -4.44 -58.18
C VAL A 122 29.42 -5.33 -59.25
N LEU A 123 30.21 -5.85 -60.19
CA LEU A 123 29.73 -6.76 -61.23
C LEU A 123 29.25 -8.09 -60.65
N GLU A 124 29.98 -8.68 -59.69
CA GLU A 124 29.58 -9.95 -59.08
C GLU A 124 28.30 -9.79 -58.24
N LEU A 125 28.20 -8.71 -57.45
CA LEU A 125 27.00 -8.41 -56.67
C LEU A 125 25.76 -8.18 -57.55
N SER A 126 25.93 -7.48 -58.67
CA SER A 126 24.83 -7.27 -59.63
C SER A 126 24.34 -8.57 -60.27
N LYS A 127 25.25 -9.53 -60.48
CA LYS A 127 24.93 -10.83 -61.08
C LYS A 127 24.17 -11.71 -60.09
N GLU A 128 24.60 -11.77 -58.83
CA GLU A 128 23.91 -12.52 -57.77
C GLU A 128 22.51 -11.95 -57.48
N LEU A 129 22.33 -10.63 -57.47
CA LEU A 129 20.99 -10.01 -57.38
C LEU A 129 20.09 -10.40 -58.57
N GLY A 130 20.66 -10.57 -59.77
CA GLY A 130 19.92 -11.08 -60.92
C GLY A 130 19.49 -12.54 -60.79
N LEU A 131 20.22 -13.36 -60.01
CA LEU A 131 19.81 -14.74 -59.71
C LEU A 131 18.61 -14.77 -58.75
N VAL A 132 18.57 -13.87 -57.76
CA VAL A 132 17.42 -13.73 -56.85
C VAL A 132 16.14 -13.40 -57.63
N GLU A 133 16.20 -12.46 -58.58
CA GLU A 133 15.06 -12.13 -59.44
C GLU A 133 14.57 -13.35 -60.25
N ASN A 134 15.49 -14.16 -60.78
CA ASN A 134 15.14 -15.37 -61.51
C ASN A 134 14.51 -16.44 -60.59
N ASP A 135 15.05 -16.63 -59.39
CA ASP A 135 14.51 -17.60 -58.42
C ASP A 135 13.08 -17.21 -58.00
N LEU A 136 12.79 -15.91 -57.89
CA LEU A 136 11.43 -15.40 -57.63
C LEU A 136 10.46 -15.67 -58.79
N VAL A 137 10.90 -15.52 -60.04
CA VAL A 137 10.08 -15.81 -61.23
C VAL A 137 9.74 -17.31 -61.33
N VAL A 138 10.63 -18.19 -60.86
CA VAL A 138 10.46 -19.65 -60.88
C VAL A 138 9.76 -20.19 -59.62
N TRP A 139 9.25 -19.30 -58.75
CA TRP A 139 8.58 -19.62 -57.47
C TRP A 139 9.45 -20.33 -56.42
N LYS A 140 10.77 -20.20 -56.51
CA LYS A 140 11.73 -20.71 -55.54
C LYS A 140 12.00 -19.68 -54.44
N VAL A 141 10.98 -19.44 -53.63
CA VAL A 141 10.97 -18.32 -52.66
C VAL A 141 11.97 -18.53 -51.53
N VAL A 142 12.22 -19.77 -51.12
CA VAL A 142 13.18 -20.11 -50.06
C VAL A 142 14.61 -19.86 -50.54
N GLU A 143 14.95 -20.38 -51.72
CA GLU A 143 16.27 -20.20 -52.32
C GLU A 143 16.55 -18.73 -52.67
N ALA A 144 15.53 -17.98 -53.09
CA ALA A 144 15.63 -16.54 -53.30
C ALA A 144 15.91 -15.78 -51.99
N ALA A 145 15.27 -16.17 -50.88
CA ALA A 145 15.46 -15.54 -49.57
C ALA A 145 16.85 -15.84 -48.98
N GLU A 146 17.34 -17.06 -49.11
CA GLU A 146 18.69 -17.45 -48.67
C GLU A 146 19.77 -16.64 -49.41
N ARG A 147 19.69 -16.54 -50.74
CA ARG A 147 20.62 -15.72 -51.55
C ARG A 147 20.54 -14.23 -51.20
N LEU A 148 19.34 -13.72 -51.00
CA LEU A 148 19.15 -12.31 -50.65
C LEU A 148 19.72 -11.99 -49.25
N MET A 149 19.69 -12.95 -48.33
CA MET A 149 20.31 -12.82 -47.00
C MET A 149 21.83 -12.72 -47.07
N GLU A 150 22.48 -13.55 -47.90
CA GLU A 150 23.93 -13.47 -48.14
C GLU A 150 24.33 -12.13 -48.75
N LEU A 151 23.52 -11.59 -49.67
CA LEU A 151 23.74 -10.29 -50.31
C LEU A 151 23.55 -9.10 -49.36
N LYS A 152 22.74 -9.25 -48.30
CA LYS A 152 22.54 -8.21 -47.28
C LYS A 152 23.85 -7.86 -46.57
N LEU A 153 24.62 -8.90 -46.19
CA LEU A 153 25.93 -8.77 -45.54
C LEU A 153 26.93 -8.10 -46.48
N ALA A 154 26.92 -8.49 -47.76
CA ALA A 154 27.84 -7.95 -48.76
C ALA A 154 27.54 -6.48 -49.13
N LEU A 155 26.27 -6.07 -49.14
CA LEU A 155 25.82 -4.71 -49.50
C LEU A 155 25.67 -3.76 -48.30
N ARG A 156 25.90 -4.25 -47.07
CA ARG A 156 25.80 -3.50 -45.80
C ARG A 156 24.48 -2.74 -45.65
N VAL A 157 23.37 -3.38 -46.01
CA VAL A 157 22.05 -2.79 -45.87
C VAL A 157 21.67 -2.76 -44.38
N THR A 158 21.64 -1.55 -43.80
CA THR A 158 21.25 -1.26 -42.40
C THR A 158 20.10 -0.26 -42.40
N GLU A 159 19.30 -0.22 -41.32
CA GLU A 159 18.07 0.59 -41.26
C GLU A 159 18.30 2.11 -41.27
N GLU A 160 19.55 2.58 -41.12
CA GLU A 160 19.91 4.00 -41.20
C GLU A 160 20.74 4.29 -42.45
N CYS A 161 20.13 4.20 -43.63
CA CYS A 161 20.74 4.69 -44.87
C CYS A 161 19.94 5.88 -45.44
N GLU A 162 19.79 6.93 -44.63
CA GLU A 162 19.61 8.30 -45.16
C GLU A 162 20.93 9.06 -45.24
N ASN A 163 22.02 8.54 -44.66
CA ASN A 163 23.33 9.13 -44.85
C ASN A 163 24.00 8.47 -46.05
N GLU A 164 23.79 9.04 -47.23
CA GLU A 164 24.81 9.02 -48.28
C GLU A 164 26.12 9.50 -47.61
N GLY A 165 26.95 8.58 -47.14
CA GLY A 165 28.27 8.94 -46.65
C GLY A 165 28.97 9.65 -47.80
N GLU A 166 29.21 10.97 -47.65
CA GLU A 166 29.87 11.79 -48.67
C GLU A 166 31.14 11.07 -49.16
N GLY A 167 31.05 10.45 -50.35
CA GLY A 167 32.12 9.64 -50.93
C GLY A 167 31.77 8.22 -51.38
N GLU A 168 30.57 7.68 -51.11
CA GLU A 168 30.21 6.34 -51.61
C GLU A 168 29.81 6.36 -53.10
N PRO A 169 30.30 5.42 -53.94
CA PRO A 169 29.89 5.34 -55.34
C PRO A 169 28.39 5.07 -55.49
N VAL A 170 27.70 5.89 -56.30
CA VAL A 170 26.24 5.81 -56.59
C VAL A 170 25.76 4.38 -56.90
N VAL A 171 26.62 3.55 -57.47
CA VAL A 171 26.32 2.16 -57.83
C VAL A 171 25.97 1.28 -56.63
N PHE A 172 26.56 1.51 -55.45
CA PHE A 172 26.18 0.76 -54.25
C PHE A 172 24.78 1.18 -53.76
N GLY A 173 24.41 2.46 -53.89
CA GLY A 173 23.05 2.92 -53.65
C GLY A 173 22.03 2.26 -54.58
N LEU A 174 22.38 2.09 -55.87
CA LEU A 174 21.54 1.37 -56.83
C LEU A 174 21.42 -0.14 -56.51
N LEU A 175 22.52 -0.79 -56.09
CA LEU A 175 22.49 -2.20 -55.68
C LEU A 175 21.70 -2.41 -54.39
N ARG A 176 21.83 -1.50 -53.41
CA ARG A 176 21.02 -1.50 -52.19
C ARG A 176 19.55 -1.30 -52.50
N LYS A 177 19.22 -0.37 -53.40
CA LYS A 177 17.85 -0.17 -53.88
C LYS A 177 17.31 -1.44 -54.55
N LYS A 178 18.10 -2.09 -55.40
CA LYS A 178 17.70 -3.34 -56.05
C LYS A 178 17.51 -4.48 -55.04
N TRP A 179 18.34 -4.52 -54.00
CA TRP A 179 18.19 -5.44 -52.88
C TRP A 179 16.90 -5.16 -52.09
N THR A 180 16.59 -3.89 -51.78
CA THR A 180 15.36 -3.52 -51.08
C THR A 180 14.12 -3.83 -51.91
N ASP A 181 14.16 -3.58 -53.22
CA ASP A 181 13.05 -3.89 -54.13
C ASP A 181 12.80 -5.42 -54.16
N SER A 182 13.86 -6.22 -54.20
CA SER A 182 13.77 -7.70 -54.16
C SER A 182 13.27 -8.21 -52.80
N PHE A 183 13.69 -7.56 -51.72
CA PHE A 183 13.25 -7.86 -50.35
C PHE A 183 11.76 -7.56 -50.16
N GLU A 184 11.31 -6.39 -50.60
CA GLU A 184 9.88 -6.03 -50.60
C GLU A 184 9.05 -7.02 -51.42
N GLU A 185 9.57 -7.51 -52.54
CA GLU A 185 8.85 -8.47 -53.37
C GLU A 185 8.71 -9.83 -52.68
N ILE A 186 9.77 -10.31 -52.01
CA ILE A 186 9.69 -11.49 -51.14
C ILE A 186 8.68 -11.27 -50.00
N GLN A 187 8.71 -10.11 -49.36
CA GLN A 187 7.73 -9.76 -48.31
C GLN A 187 6.30 -9.76 -48.85
N LYS A 188 6.03 -9.16 -50.02
CA LYS A 188 4.70 -9.18 -50.66
C LYS A 188 4.25 -10.59 -50.99
N VAL A 189 5.15 -11.46 -51.44
CA VAL A 189 4.85 -12.87 -51.71
C VAL A 189 4.51 -13.61 -50.42
N LEU A 190 5.31 -13.44 -49.35
CA LEU A 190 5.06 -14.04 -48.03
C LEU A 190 3.75 -13.53 -47.40
N VAL A 191 3.49 -12.22 -47.48
CA VAL A 191 2.22 -11.62 -47.02
C VAL A 191 1.05 -12.20 -47.79
N LYS A 192 1.13 -12.35 -49.12
CA LYS A 192 0.09 -13.01 -49.92
C LYS A 192 -0.09 -14.50 -49.55
N PHE A 193 0.98 -15.20 -49.20
CA PHE A 193 0.90 -16.59 -48.72
C PHE A 193 0.20 -16.66 -47.36
N ILE A 194 0.55 -15.77 -46.44
CA ILE A 194 -0.08 -15.67 -45.11
C ILE A 194 -1.53 -15.23 -45.24
N GLU A 195 -1.86 -14.22 -46.04
CA GLU A 195 -3.23 -13.79 -46.31
C GLU A 195 -4.06 -14.93 -46.91
N LYS A 196 -3.51 -15.72 -47.85
CA LYS A 196 -4.21 -16.90 -48.40
C LYS A 196 -4.36 -18.04 -47.39
N ALA A 197 -3.39 -18.25 -46.50
CA ALA A 197 -3.48 -19.25 -45.43
C ALA A 197 -4.50 -18.83 -44.35
N VAL A 198 -4.56 -17.53 -44.03
CA VAL A 198 -5.44 -16.93 -43.01
C VAL A 198 -6.88 -16.78 -43.51
N VAL A 199 -7.12 -16.49 -44.80
CA VAL A 199 -8.47 -16.50 -45.39
C VAL A 199 -9.08 -17.92 -45.39
N GLY A 200 -8.26 -18.97 -45.30
CA GLY A 200 -8.73 -20.35 -45.12
C GLY A 200 -9.19 -20.70 -43.70
N ILE A 201 -8.84 -19.89 -42.69
CA ILE A 201 -9.07 -20.15 -41.26
C ILE A 201 -9.55 -18.85 -40.60
N LEU A 202 -10.77 -18.43 -40.93
CA LEU A 202 -11.37 -17.23 -40.34
C LEU A 202 -11.95 -17.54 -38.95
N ASP A 203 -11.22 -17.15 -37.90
CA ASP A 203 -11.79 -16.73 -36.63
C ASP A 203 -11.04 -15.48 -36.10
N TYR A 204 -11.81 -14.50 -35.61
CA TYR A 204 -11.38 -13.15 -35.21
C TYR A 204 -10.16 -13.09 -34.26
N GLY A 205 -9.90 -14.16 -33.50
CA GLY A 205 -8.72 -14.28 -32.63
C GLY A 205 -7.38 -14.36 -33.37
N LEU A 206 -7.33 -15.03 -34.52
CA LEU A 206 -6.10 -15.21 -35.30
C LEU A 206 -5.60 -13.93 -35.96
N ALA A 207 -6.51 -13.03 -36.35
CA ALA A 207 -6.15 -11.74 -36.93
C ALA A 207 -5.39 -10.83 -35.94
N LYS A 208 -5.72 -10.91 -34.65
CA LYS A 208 -5.07 -10.12 -33.60
C LYS A 208 -3.76 -10.75 -33.13
N VAL A 209 -3.68 -12.08 -33.17
CA VAL A 209 -2.43 -12.82 -33.02
C VAL A 209 -1.46 -12.47 -34.17
N ALA A 210 -1.93 -12.36 -35.40
CA ALA A 210 -1.12 -11.93 -36.55
C ALA A 210 -0.60 -10.48 -36.40
N ASP A 211 -1.41 -9.54 -35.89
CA ASP A 211 -0.98 -8.17 -35.58
C ASP A 211 0.12 -8.14 -34.50
N LEU A 212 -0.04 -8.95 -33.43
CA LEU A 212 0.98 -9.08 -32.38
C LEU A 212 2.25 -9.80 -32.85
N MET A 213 2.13 -10.84 -33.69
CA MET A 213 3.26 -11.49 -34.34
C MET A 213 4.04 -10.48 -35.16
N THR A 214 3.34 -9.63 -35.92
CA THR A 214 3.98 -8.56 -36.69
C THR A 214 4.71 -7.58 -35.78
N ARG A 215 4.07 -7.09 -34.71
CA ARG A 215 4.59 -6.02 -33.86
C ARG A 215 5.68 -6.45 -32.87
N HIS A 216 5.58 -7.65 -32.29
CA HIS A 216 6.42 -8.07 -31.15
C HIS A 216 7.36 -9.24 -31.44
N VAL A 217 7.22 -9.90 -32.59
CA VAL A 217 8.06 -11.04 -32.97
C VAL A 217 8.77 -10.72 -34.26
N ILE A 218 8.05 -10.38 -35.33
CA ILE A 218 8.63 -10.06 -36.63
C ILE A 218 9.39 -8.74 -36.56
N THR A 219 8.79 -7.65 -36.07
CA THR A 219 9.48 -6.35 -35.99
C THR A 219 10.75 -6.40 -35.11
N PRO A 220 10.74 -7.01 -33.91
CA PRO A 220 11.93 -7.09 -33.07
C PRO A 220 12.92 -8.20 -33.48
N ALA A 221 12.50 -9.33 -34.05
CA ALA A 221 13.44 -10.33 -34.58
C ALA A 221 14.15 -9.81 -35.83
N VAL A 222 13.45 -9.09 -36.71
CA VAL A 222 14.04 -8.36 -37.83
C VAL A 222 15.02 -7.30 -37.31
N GLY A 223 14.70 -6.62 -36.20
CA GLY A 223 15.60 -5.70 -35.51
C GLY A 223 16.76 -6.35 -34.74
N SER A 224 16.61 -7.58 -34.22
CA SER A 224 17.59 -8.27 -33.36
C SER A 224 18.60 -9.15 -34.11
N ILE A 225 18.35 -9.42 -35.40
CA ILE A 225 19.35 -9.98 -36.33
C ILE A 225 20.54 -9.00 -36.55
N SER A 226 20.54 -7.84 -35.89
CA SER A 226 21.59 -6.82 -35.89
C SER A 226 22.80 -7.11 -34.98
N HIS A 227 22.79 -8.17 -34.16
CA HIS A 227 23.95 -8.50 -33.34
C HIS A 227 24.92 -9.45 -34.06
N SER A 228 25.87 -8.85 -34.76
CA SER A 228 27.04 -9.45 -35.39
C SER A 228 27.90 -10.29 -34.42
N PHE A 229 28.33 -11.47 -34.87
CA PHE A 229 29.54 -12.13 -34.35
C PHE A 229 30.78 -11.28 -34.73
N SER A 230 31.67 -10.98 -33.79
CA SER A 230 32.98 -10.39 -34.12
C SER A 230 34.02 -11.48 -34.39
N VAL A 231 34.73 -11.35 -35.50
CA VAL A 231 35.95 -12.10 -35.82
C VAL A 231 37.14 -11.24 -35.41
N GLU A 232 37.89 -11.64 -34.39
CA GLU A 232 39.19 -11.03 -34.09
C GLU A 232 40.32 -11.88 -34.70
N GLU A 233 41.18 -11.24 -35.49
CA GLU A 233 42.44 -11.80 -36.00
C GLU A 233 43.50 -11.69 -34.89
N GLN A 234 43.75 -12.78 -34.14
CA GLN A 234 44.93 -12.83 -33.27
C GLN A 234 46.18 -13.10 -34.10
N ARG A 235 47.02 -12.06 -34.25
CA ARG A 235 48.41 -12.24 -34.70
C ARG A 235 49.26 -12.71 -33.52
N LEU A 236 49.66 -13.98 -33.55
CA LEU A 236 50.78 -14.46 -32.75
C LEU A 236 52.05 -14.29 -33.56
N ASP A 237 52.90 -13.37 -33.10
CA ASP A 237 54.24 -13.18 -33.64
C ASP A 237 55.13 -14.31 -33.10
N SER A 238 55.24 -15.40 -33.86
CA SER A 238 56.38 -16.31 -33.74
C SER A 238 56.93 -16.52 -35.15
N GLY A 239 58.18 -16.10 -35.35
CA GLY A 239 58.89 -16.29 -36.61
C GLY A 239 58.80 -17.74 -37.08
N ASP A 240 58.46 -17.87 -38.36
CA ASP A 240 58.24 -19.08 -39.15
C ASP A 240 56.86 -19.77 -39.05
N ILE A 241 56.14 -19.61 -40.17
CA ILE A 241 54.90 -20.26 -40.63
C ILE A 241 53.60 -19.73 -40.00
N THR A 242 52.91 -18.85 -40.73
CA THR A 242 51.56 -18.35 -40.42
C THR A 242 50.48 -19.34 -40.88
N GLU A 243 49.95 -20.16 -39.97
CA GLU A 243 48.61 -20.76 -40.11
C GLU A 243 47.60 -19.92 -39.32
N ALA A 244 46.56 -19.43 -40.00
CA ALA A 244 45.45 -18.73 -39.36
C ALA A 244 44.40 -19.75 -38.89
N VAL A 245 44.25 -19.90 -37.57
CA VAL A 245 43.18 -20.72 -36.97
C VAL A 245 42.06 -19.78 -36.49
N LEU A 246 40.92 -19.83 -37.17
CA LEU A 246 39.70 -19.12 -36.78
C LEU A 246 39.01 -19.86 -35.63
N ARG A 247 38.83 -19.21 -34.48
CA ARG A 247 37.99 -19.73 -33.40
C ARG A 247 36.84 -18.78 -33.13
N ILE A 248 35.62 -19.28 -33.30
CA ILE A 248 34.38 -18.58 -32.98
C ILE A 248 34.11 -18.76 -31.48
N THR A 249 33.88 -17.66 -30.76
CA THR A 249 33.40 -17.71 -29.37
C THR A 249 32.26 -16.68 -29.20
N PRO A 250 31.17 -16.98 -28.48
CA PRO A 250 30.07 -16.05 -28.30
C PRO A 250 30.47 -14.91 -27.35
N LEU A 251 30.13 -13.66 -27.71
CA LEU A 251 30.26 -12.52 -26.80
C LEU A 251 29.23 -12.70 -25.67
N SER A 252 29.72 -12.92 -24.45
CA SER A 252 28.91 -12.81 -23.25
C SER A 252 28.87 -11.34 -22.83
N GLY A 253 27.66 -10.81 -22.71
CA GLY A 253 27.43 -9.57 -22.00
C GLY A 253 26.87 -8.44 -22.86
N THR A 254 25.54 -8.40 -22.94
CA THR A 254 24.83 -7.13 -22.82
C THR A 254 23.52 -7.39 -22.09
N GLN A 255 23.43 -6.84 -20.88
CA GLN A 255 22.19 -6.69 -20.15
C GLN A 255 21.29 -5.77 -20.98
N VAL A 256 20.27 -6.34 -21.62
CA VAL A 256 19.07 -5.55 -21.92
C VAL A 256 18.30 -5.54 -20.62
N GLU A 257 18.41 -4.43 -19.90
CA GLU A 257 17.63 -4.15 -18.71
C GLU A 257 16.15 -4.42 -18.99
N ASN A 258 15.50 -4.99 -17.97
CA ASN A 258 14.07 -5.26 -17.90
C ASN A 258 13.25 -4.04 -18.38
N MET A 259 12.83 -4.05 -19.64
CA MET A 259 11.67 -3.29 -20.07
C MET A 259 10.46 -4.06 -19.55
N ASP A 260 9.83 -3.52 -18.52
CA ASP A 260 8.71 -4.11 -17.76
C ASP A 260 7.68 -4.77 -18.67
N ALA A 261 7.74 -6.11 -18.73
CA ALA A 261 6.69 -6.99 -19.21
C ALA A 261 5.30 -6.50 -18.78
N GLU A 262 5.18 -6.05 -17.52
CA GLU A 262 3.96 -5.55 -16.89
C GLU A 262 3.32 -4.35 -17.61
N ASN A 263 4.12 -3.45 -18.21
CA ASN A 263 3.62 -2.27 -18.94
C ASN A 263 3.26 -2.59 -20.40
N ILE A 264 3.86 -3.62 -20.99
CA ILE A 264 3.57 -4.05 -22.37
C ILE A 264 2.27 -4.87 -22.41
N TYR A 265 2.01 -5.68 -21.37
CA TYR A 265 0.87 -6.62 -21.36
C TYR A 265 -0.45 -6.02 -20.84
N SER A 266 -0.40 -4.87 -20.14
CA SER A 266 -1.60 -4.20 -19.61
C SER A 266 -2.51 -3.57 -20.69
N GLY A 267 -1.98 -3.32 -21.90
CA GLY A 267 -2.73 -2.74 -23.03
C GLY A 267 -3.39 -3.75 -23.98
N ILE A 268 -3.23 -5.06 -23.76
CA ILE A 268 -3.58 -6.08 -24.76
C ILE A 268 -5.02 -6.59 -24.57
N SER A 269 -5.93 -6.10 -25.41
CA SER A 269 -7.35 -6.50 -25.54
C SER A 269 -7.56 -7.93 -26.13
N ILE A 270 -6.67 -8.87 -25.83
CA ILE A 270 -6.76 -10.28 -26.29
C ILE A 270 -7.17 -11.22 -25.17
N VAL A 271 -6.91 -10.83 -23.92
CA VAL A 271 -7.35 -11.57 -22.75
C VAL A 271 -8.89 -11.54 -22.69
N PRO A 272 -9.57 -12.72 -22.70
CA PRO A 272 -11.02 -12.77 -22.70
C PRO A 272 -11.62 -12.04 -21.49
N ASP A 273 -12.77 -11.38 -21.66
CA ASP A 273 -13.46 -10.75 -20.51
C ASP A 273 -14.27 -11.79 -19.69
N ASP A 274 -14.41 -13.00 -20.23
CA ASP A 274 -15.24 -14.10 -19.69
C ASP A 274 -14.41 -15.37 -19.52
N ALA A 275 -14.51 -16.00 -18.35
CA ALA A 275 -13.83 -17.23 -17.99
C ALA A 275 -14.22 -18.41 -18.90
N SER A 276 -15.43 -18.40 -19.46
CA SER A 276 -15.90 -19.45 -20.37
C SER A 276 -15.08 -19.54 -21.66
N LYS A 277 -14.40 -18.46 -22.05
CA LYS A 277 -13.58 -18.37 -23.28
C LYS A 277 -12.12 -18.73 -23.04
N LEU A 278 -11.74 -19.07 -21.80
CA LEU A 278 -10.38 -19.54 -21.49
C LEU A 278 -10.12 -20.95 -22.04
N SER A 279 -11.15 -21.78 -22.20
CA SER A 279 -11.02 -23.10 -22.85
C SER A 279 -10.60 -22.98 -24.31
N ASP A 280 -11.14 -21.98 -25.01
CA ASP A 280 -10.87 -21.72 -26.43
C ASP A 280 -9.42 -21.24 -26.64
N PHE A 281 -8.79 -20.76 -25.57
CA PHE A 281 -7.38 -20.37 -25.54
C PHE A 281 -6.40 -21.54 -25.59
N GLN A 282 -6.85 -22.78 -25.33
CA GLN A 282 -6.00 -23.97 -25.50
C GLN A 282 -5.58 -24.15 -26.97
N THR A 283 -6.50 -23.91 -27.90
CA THR A 283 -6.22 -23.95 -29.34
C THR A 283 -5.24 -22.86 -29.74
N ILE A 284 -5.41 -21.65 -29.20
CA ILE A 284 -4.50 -20.51 -29.44
C ILE A 284 -3.10 -20.82 -28.88
N ARG A 285 -3.02 -21.41 -27.68
CA ARG A 285 -1.77 -21.85 -27.06
C ARG A 285 -1.04 -22.86 -27.92
N GLN A 286 -1.75 -23.88 -28.41
CA GLN A 286 -1.17 -24.90 -29.28
C GLN A 286 -0.64 -24.30 -30.59
N LEU A 287 -1.46 -23.51 -31.29
CA LEU A 287 -1.06 -22.86 -32.54
C LEU A 287 0.12 -21.89 -32.34
N THR A 288 0.17 -21.19 -31.20
CA THR A 288 1.27 -20.27 -30.87
C THR A 288 2.56 -21.03 -30.59
N SER A 289 2.48 -22.17 -29.89
CA SER A 289 3.64 -23.03 -29.63
C SER A 289 4.20 -23.67 -30.90
N GLU A 290 3.32 -24.18 -31.77
CA GLU A 290 3.70 -24.74 -33.08
C GLU A 290 4.34 -23.68 -33.98
N PHE A 291 3.79 -22.46 -33.98
CA PHE A 291 4.35 -21.34 -34.72
C PHE A 291 5.70 -20.89 -34.17
N GLU A 292 5.85 -20.76 -32.83
CA GLU A 292 7.13 -20.39 -32.22
C GLU A 292 8.21 -21.45 -32.49
N THR A 293 7.83 -22.73 -32.50
CA THR A 293 8.72 -23.83 -32.90
C THR A 293 9.15 -23.68 -34.36
N SER A 294 8.21 -23.38 -35.26
CA SER A 294 8.52 -23.13 -36.68
C SER A 294 9.48 -21.95 -36.86
N LEU A 295 9.34 -20.88 -36.06
CA LEU A 295 10.27 -19.75 -36.08
C LEU A 295 11.68 -20.11 -35.58
N LYS A 296 11.78 -20.99 -34.57
CA LYS A 296 13.06 -21.53 -34.10
C LYS A 296 13.73 -22.42 -35.15
N GLU A 297 12.96 -23.28 -35.81
CA GLU A 297 13.46 -24.16 -36.89
C GLU A 297 14.03 -23.37 -38.08
N VAL A 298 13.40 -22.25 -38.43
CA VAL A 298 13.86 -21.36 -39.51
C VAL A 298 14.94 -20.37 -39.02
N MET A 299 15.45 -20.54 -37.79
CA MET A 299 16.48 -19.69 -37.16
C MET A 299 16.09 -18.20 -37.07
N PHE A 300 14.79 -17.89 -37.10
CA PHE A 300 14.27 -16.53 -37.06
C PHE A 300 14.27 -15.94 -35.65
N ILE A 301 14.19 -16.79 -34.62
CA ILE A 301 14.29 -16.43 -33.19
C ILE A 301 15.29 -17.36 -32.48
N SER A 302 15.91 -16.90 -31.39
CA SER A 302 16.95 -17.66 -30.70
C SER A 302 16.38 -18.86 -29.93
N SER A 303 16.99 -20.04 -30.10
CA SER A 303 16.60 -21.29 -29.42
C SER A 303 16.72 -21.22 -27.88
N GLU A 304 17.61 -20.37 -27.33
CA GLU A 304 17.88 -20.34 -25.87
C GLU A 304 17.20 -19.20 -25.10
N LYS A 305 16.62 -18.19 -25.77
CA LYS A 305 16.16 -16.95 -25.09
C LYS A 305 14.78 -16.40 -25.48
N ASP A 306 14.18 -16.88 -26.58
CA ASP A 306 12.95 -16.26 -27.11
C ASP A 306 11.71 -17.16 -26.95
N GLU A 307 11.36 -17.50 -25.70
CA GLU A 307 10.10 -18.18 -25.35
C GLU A 307 8.95 -17.21 -25.03
N ARG A 308 9.00 -15.98 -25.55
CA ARG A 308 8.09 -14.90 -25.14
C ARG A 308 6.63 -15.15 -25.53
N LEU A 309 6.39 -15.78 -26.68
CA LEU A 309 5.03 -16.06 -27.16
C LEU A 309 4.39 -17.20 -26.38
N THR A 310 5.11 -18.30 -26.21
CA THR A 310 4.68 -19.46 -25.43
C THR A 310 4.49 -19.06 -23.97
N ASN A 311 5.43 -18.30 -23.37
CA ASN A 311 5.24 -17.78 -22.01
C ASN A 311 4.00 -16.89 -21.87
N PHE A 312 3.68 -16.06 -22.86
CA PHE A 312 2.47 -15.24 -22.81
C PHE A 312 1.20 -16.09 -22.87
N THR A 313 1.12 -17.05 -23.80
CA THR A 313 -0.04 -17.94 -23.92
C THR A 313 -0.17 -18.91 -22.76
N ASP A 314 0.95 -19.30 -22.15
CA ASP A 314 0.99 -20.19 -20.99
C ASP A 314 0.53 -19.49 -19.72
N ASN A 315 0.68 -18.16 -19.65
CA ASN A 315 0.25 -17.33 -18.53
C ASN A 315 -1.06 -16.56 -18.79
N VAL A 316 -1.86 -16.95 -19.80
CA VAL A 316 -3.09 -16.22 -20.14
C VAL A 316 -4.09 -16.16 -18.97
N GLU A 317 -4.14 -17.20 -18.14
CA GLU A 317 -4.95 -17.25 -16.94
C GLU A 317 -4.52 -16.19 -15.91
N VAL A 318 -3.22 -15.95 -15.78
CA VAL A 318 -2.66 -14.93 -14.87
C VAL A 318 -3.01 -13.54 -15.38
N HIS A 319 -2.91 -13.30 -16.69
CA HIS A 319 -3.30 -12.03 -17.30
C HIS A 319 -4.80 -11.75 -17.14
N PHE A 320 -5.64 -12.77 -17.36
CA PHE A 320 -7.09 -12.71 -17.10
C PHE A 320 -7.38 -12.35 -15.65
N ALA A 321 -6.76 -13.09 -14.72
CA ALA A 321 -6.98 -12.91 -13.31
C ALA A 321 -6.57 -11.51 -12.84
N THR A 322 -5.42 -11.02 -13.30
CA THR A 322 -4.90 -9.68 -13.00
C THR A 322 -5.84 -8.58 -13.50
N ARG A 323 -6.28 -8.66 -14.76
CA ARG A 323 -7.20 -7.67 -15.35
C ARG A 323 -8.54 -7.64 -14.62
N LYS A 324 -9.09 -8.82 -14.29
CA LYS A 324 -10.37 -8.92 -13.57
C LYS A 324 -10.24 -8.41 -12.13
N LYS A 325 -9.15 -8.71 -11.44
CA LYS A 325 -8.82 -8.16 -10.11
C LYS A 325 -8.80 -6.62 -10.13
N VAL A 326 -8.11 -6.01 -11.10
CA VAL A 326 -8.11 -4.55 -11.28
C VAL A 326 -9.54 -4.02 -11.46
N GLY A 327 -10.36 -4.70 -12.27
CA GLY A 327 -11.77 -4.35 -12.46
C GLY A 327 -12.59 -4.44 -11.17
N ILE A 328 -12.46 -5.52 -10.40
CA ILE A 328 -13.16 -5.70 -9.11
C ILE A 328 -12.77 -4.58 -8.13
N LEU A 329 -11.48 -4.27 -8.02
CA LEU A 329 -10.99 -3.23 -7.12
C LEU A 329 -11.39 -1.82 -7.57
N ALA A 330 -11.45 -1.57 -8.88
CA ALA A 330 -11.97 -0.31 -9.42
C ALA A 330 -13.45 -0.13 -9.06
N THR A 331 -14.27 -1.18 -9.22
CA THR A 331 -15.67 -1.17 -8.81
C THR A 331 -15.81 -0.94 -7.31
N ALA A 332 -15.08 -1.68 -6.47
CA ALA A 332 -15.10 -1.50 -5.02
C ALA A 332 -14.74 -0.06 -4.62
N ARG A 333 -13.68 0.50 -5.22
CA ARG A 333 -13.25 1.88 -4.98
C ARG A 333 -14.32 2.90 -5.39
N ASP A 334 -14.92 2.73 -6.56
CA ASP A 334 -15.96 3.62 -7.07
C ASP A 334 -17.18 3.66 -6.15
N LEU A 335 -17.63 2.47 -5.71
CA LEU A 335 -18.72 2.32 -4.73
C LEU A 335 -18.42 3.10 -3.44
N LEU A 336 -17.24 2.89 -2.85
CA LEU A 336 -16.87 3.53 -1.58
C LEU A 336 -16.72 5.05 -1.70
N LEU A 337 -16.20 5.54 -2.84
CA LEU A 337 -16.01 6.97 -3.09
C LEU A 337 -17.33 7.71 -3.35
N HIS A 338 -18.30 7.08 -4.02
CA HIS A 338 -19.59 7.71 -4.35
C HIS A 338 -20.69 7.48 -3.30
N SER A 339 -20.42 6.66 -2.29
CA SER A 339 -21.37 6.40 -1.21
C SER A 339 -21.64 7.64 -0.35
N ASP A 340 -22.90 8.04 -0.26
CA ASP A 340 -23.35 9.24 0.46
C ASP A 340 -23.62 9.01 1.96
N PHE A 341 -23.53 7.76 2.45
CA PHE A 341 -23.84 7.37 3.84
C PHE A 341 -25.14 7.99 4.38
N LYS A 342 -26.13 8.16 3.48
CA LYS A 342 -27.47 8.63 3.81
C LYS A 342 -28.31 7.44 4.27
N LEU A 343 -29.13 7.64 5.29
CA LEU A 343 -30.09 6.64 5.75
C LEU A 343 -31.09 6.26 4.64
N PRO A 344 -31.56 5.00 4.61
CA PRO A 344 -32.81 4.66 3.96
C PRO A 344 -33.94 5.56 4.50
N LYS A 345 -34.79 6.06 3.61
CA LYS A 345 -35.81 7.10 3.90
C LYS A 345 -36.88 6.72 4.96
N GLU A 346 -36.81 5.54 5.57
CA GLU A 346 -37.84 4.98 6.47
C GLU A 346 -37.88 5.58 7.87
N TYR A 347 -36.85 6.30 8.32
CA TYR A 347 -36.87 6.92 9.66
C TYR A 347 -37.59 8.28 9.72
N SER A 348 -38.07 8.79 8.58
CA SER A 348 -39.01 9.93 8.53
C SER A 348 -40.45 9.44 8.64
N ARG A 349 -40.90 9.19 9.87
CA ARG A 349 -42.31 9.19 10.33
C ARG A 349 -43.23 8.09 9.76
N LYS A 350 -43.55 7.12 10.64
CA LYS A 350 -44.77 6.28 10.70
C LYS A 350 -45.41 5.93 9.34
N SER A 351 -45.06 4.77 8.78
CA SER A 351 -46.00 3.98 7.97
C SER A 351 -45.72 2.50 8.17
N GLU A 352 -46.69 1.83 8.79
CA GLU A 352 -46.84 0.38 8.77
C GLU A 352 -47.21 -0.03 7.35
N ASP A 353 -46.22 -0.19 6.45
CA ASP A 353 -46.36 -1.07 5.29
C ASP A 353 -45.04 -1.19 4.50
N MET A 354 -44.74 -2.43 4.12
CA MET A 354 -43.82 -2.90 3.07
C MET A 354 -42.30 -3.06 3.36
N LYS A 355 -41.92 -4.34 3.22
CA LYS A 355 -40.65 -4.97 2.81
C LYS A 355 -39.52 -4.07 2.27
N ASN A 356 -38.33 -4.31 2.84
CA ASN A 356 -36.96 -4.06 2.37
C ASN A 356 -36.50 -2.60 2.25
N GLY A 357 -35.87 -2.08 3.33
CA GLY A 357 -35.19 -0.79 3.36
C GLY A 357 -34.08 -0.69 4.42
N GLY A 358 -32.97 -1.42 4.26
CA GLY A 358 -31.66 -1.13 4.89
C GLY A 358 -31.37 -1.68 6.30
N ASN A 359 -32.35 -2.30 6.98
CA ASN A 359 -32.08 -3.12 8.16
C ASN A 359 -31.77 -4.57 7.75
N VAL A 360 -30.61 -5.08 8.20
CA VAL A 360 -30.14 -6.44 7.90
C VAL A 360 -30.06 -7.27 9.17
N ASP A 361 -30.40 -8.56 9.05
CA ASP A 361 -30.25 -9.55 10.12
C ASP A 361 -28.75 -9.89 10.30
N LEU A 362 -28.27 -9.84 11.53
CA LEU A 362 -26.89 -10.17 11.86
C LEU A 362 -26.66 -11.69 11.86
N LEU A 363 -25.62 -12.19 11.19
CA LEU A 363 -25.42 -13.63 10.99
C LEU A 363 -25.34 -14.46 12.29
N PHE A 364 -24.74 -13.91 13.35
CA PHE A 364 -24.52 -14.62 14.62
C PHE A 364 -25.48 -14.20 15.74
N SER A 365 -26.49 -13.38 15.46
CA SER A 365 -27.47 -12.93 16.45
C SER A 365 -28.87 -12.85 15.84
N SER A 366 -29.92 -12.80 16.66
CA SER A 366 -31.28 -12.56 16.14
C SER A 366 -31.61 -11.08 15.97
N GLU A 367 -30.60 -10.20 16.05
CA GLU A 367 -30.75 -8.76 16.08
C GLU A 367 -30.60 -8.15 14.68
N ARG A 368 -31.21 -6.97 14.49
CA ARG A 368 -31.18 -6.22 13.23
C ARG A 368 -30.39 -4.94 13.41
N CYS A 369 -29.63 -4.58 12.39
CA CYS A 369 -28.90 -3.32 12.36
C CYS A 369 -29.10 -2.59 11.02
N ALA A 370 -29.13 -1.25 11.08
CA ALA A 370 -29.19 -0.41 9.90
C ALA A 370 -27.78 -0.25 9.33
N ILE A 371 -27.60 -0.61 8.07
CA ILE A 371 -26.31 -0.50 7.37
C ILE A 371 -26.40 0.49 6.20
N SER A 372 -25.26 0.99 5.77
CA SER A 372 -25.14 1.77 4.55
C SER A 372 -25.28 0.90 3.31
N GLU A 373 -25.74 1.54 2.23
CA GLU A 373 -25.75 0.92 0.91
C GLU A 373 -24.33 0.50 0.46
N ALA A 374 -23.31 1.24 0.89
CA ALA A 374 -21.90 0.94 0.61
C ALA A 374 -21.49 -0.43 1.15
N ALA A 375 -21.79 -0.71 2.42
CA ALA A 375 -21.46 -1.98 3.07
C ALA A 375 -22.22 -3.15 2.43
N SER A 376 -23.51 -2.96 2.12
CA SER A 376 -24.32 -3.97 1.43
C SER A 376 -23.78 -4.30 0.04
N GLN A 377 -23.50 -3.29 -0.78
CA GLN A 377 -23.01 -3.48 -2.15
C GLN A 377 -21.58 -4.02 -2.19
N LEU A 378 -20.73 -3.62 -1.25
CA LEU A 378 -19.38 -4.18 -1.11
C LEU A 378 -19.44 -5.67 -0.79
N LEU A 379 -20.31 -6.08 0.15
CA LEU A 379 -20.47 -7.48 0.49
C LEU A 379 -21.02 -8.30 -0.69
N GLU A 380 -21.97 -7.74 -1.44
CA GLU A 380 -22.47 -8.36 -2.68
C GLU A 380 -21.36 -8.60 -3.71
N LEU A 381 -20.49 -7.60 -3.93
CA LEU A 381 -19.32 -7.71 -4.80
C LEU A 381 -18.35 -8.80 -4.32
N VAL A 382 -18.13 -8.89 -3.00
CA VAL A 382 -17.29 -9.94 -2.39
C VAL A 382 -17.92 -11.32 -2.62
N HIS A 383 -19.21 -11.50 -2.35
CA HIS A 383 -19.90 -12.76 -2.61
C HIS A 383 -19.86 -13.16 -4.09
N GLN A 384 -20.04 -12.21 -5.00
CA GLN A 384 -19.95 -12.48 -6.44
C GLN A 384 -18.53 -12.93 -6.82
N THR A 385 -17.51 -12.24 -6.32
CA THR A 385 -16.11 -12.62 -6.55
C THR A 385 -15.81 -14.01 -6.00
N LEU A 386 -16.31 -14.35 -4.81
CA LEU A 386 -16.11 -15.67 -4.20
C LEU A 386 -16.89 -16.79 -4.90
N LYS A 387 -18.05 -16.50 -5.51
CA LYS A 387 -18.72 -17.46 -6.41
C LYS A 387 -17.86 -17.74 -7.64
N ASP A 388 -17.25 -16.70 -8.21
CA ASP A 388 -16.36 -16.86 -9.36
C ASP A 388 -15.09 -17.67 -8.99
N VAL A 389 -14.58 -17.54 -7.75
CA VAL A 389 -13.49 -18.37 -7.21
C VAL A 389 -13.84 -19.86 -7.26
N CYS A 390 -15.05 -20.25 -6.84
CA CYS A 390 -15.50 -21.64 -6.84
C CYS A 390 -15.55 -22.27 -8.24
N LEU A 391 -15.66 -21.46 -9.29
CA LEU A 391 -15.75 -21.91 -10.68
C LEU A 391 -14.41 -21.81 -11.44
N SER A 392 -13.37 -21.28 -10.81
CA SER A 392 -12.10 -20.92 -11.46
C SER A 392 -10.97 -21.94 -11.25
N SER A 393 -9.96 -21.90 -12.11
CA SER A 393 -8.71 -22.66 -11.91
C SER A 393 -7.95 -22.19 -10.65
N PRO A 394 -7.06 -23.01 -10.05
CA PRO A 394 -6.33 -22.62 -8.84
C PRO A 394 -5.47 -21.36 -8.98
N THR A 395 -5.04 -20.98 -10.18
CA THR A 395 -4.28 -19.74 -10.41
C THR A 395 -5.20 -18.52 -10.35
N VAL A 396 -6.32 -18.57 -11.09
CA VAL A 396 -7.32 -17.50 -11.17
C VAL A 396 -8.05 -17.31 -9.83
N ALA A 397 -8.41 -18.42 -9.18
CA ALA A 397 -9.05 -18.43 -7.87
C ALA A 397 -8.23 -17.70 -6.80
N LEU A 398 -6.89 -17.72 -6.89
CA LEU A 398 -6.02 -17.11 -5.88
C LEU A 398 -6.12 -15.59 -5.97
N GLU A 399 -5.99 -15.07 -7.19
CA GLU A 399 -6.08 -13.65 -7.45
C GLU A 399 -7.46 -13.10 -7.17
N PHE A 400 -8.53 -13.87 -7.38
CA PHE A 400 -9.89 -13.45 -7.04
C PHE A 400 -10.11 -13.46 -5.52
N CYS A 401 -9.56 -14.43 -4.80
CA CYS A 401 -9.52 -14.40 -3.34
C CYS A 401 -8.78 -13.15 -2.82
N HIS A 402 -7.63 -12.82 -3.42
CA HIS A 402 -6.91 -11.59 -3.12
C HIS A 402 -7.74 -10.35 -3.46
N ALA A 403 -8.42 -10.31 -4.60
CA ALA A 403 -9.30 -9.20 -4.99
C ALA A 403 -10.45 -8.99 -3.99
N ALA A 404 -11.11 -10.06 -3.55
CA ALA A 404 -12.16 -10.00 -2.54
C ALA A 404 -11.62 -9.48 -1.19
N ARG A 405 -10.44 -9.95 -0.79
CA ARG A 405 -9.76 -9.49 0.42
C ARG A 405 -9.39 -8.00 0.34
N ASP A 406 -8.80 -7.59 -0.78
CA ASP A 406 -8.35 -6.23 -1.04
C ASP A 406 -9.55 -5.27 -1.12
N ALA A 407 -10.70 -5.70 -1.68
CA ALA A 407 -11.94 -4.94 -1.67
C ALA A 407 -12.44 -4.63 -0.25
N LEU A 408 -12.38 -5.62 0.66
CA LEU A 408 -12.69 -5.40 2.08
C LEU A 408 -11.66 -4.49 2.75
N LEU A 409 -10.37 -4.62 2.43
CA LEU A 409 -9.34 -3.72 2.97
C LEU A 409 -9.51 -2.28 2.48
N LEU A 410 -10.03 -2.07 1.27
CA LEU A 410 -10.33 -0.73 0.74
C LEU A 410 -11.37 0.00 1.57
N TYR A 411 -12.41 -0.67 2.06
CA TYR A 411 -13.39 -0.02 2.94
C TYR A 411 -12.72 0.46 4.23
N GLU A 412 -11.92 -0.39 4.87
CA GLU A 412 -11.18 -0.07 6.09
C GLU A 412 -10.24 1.13 5.89
N ALA A 413 -9.61 1.24 4.71
CA ALA A 413 -8.69 2.32 4.40
C ALA A 413 -9.38 3.63 3.97
N VAL A 414 -10.49 3.54 3.23
CA VAL A 414 -11.11 4.71 2.57
C VAL A 414 -12.13 5.39 3.48
N ILE A 415 -13.00 4.62 4.15
CA ILE A 415 -14.15 5.18 4.87
C ILE A 415 -13.76 6.07 6.05
N PRO A 416 -12.82 5.67 6.95
CA PRO A 416 -12.42 6.53 8.08
C PRO A 416 -11.82 7.86 7.63
N VAL A 417 -11.05 7.86 6.53
CA VAL A 417 -10.42 9.07 5.97
C VAL A 417 -11.45 9.95 5.28
N LYS A 418 -12.35 9.36 4.49
CA LYS A 418 -13.40 10.10 3.75
C LYS A 418 -14.36 10.82 4.70
N LEU A 419 -14.69 10.20 5.83
CA LEU A 419 -15.74 10.65 6.75
C LEU A 419 -15.19 11.18 8.07
N GLU A 420 -13.91 11.55 8.13
CA GLU A 420 -13.23 12.01 9.35
C GLU A 420 -13.98 13.17 10.04
N ARG A 421 -14.41 14.17 9.26
CA ARG A 421 -15.17 15.32 9.80
C ARG A 421 -16.50 14.92 10.41
N GLN A 422 -17.15 13.90 9.86
CA GLN A 422 -18.38 13.34 10.40
C GLN A 422 -18.08 12.51 11.65
N LEU A 423 -16.94 11.82 11.72
CA LEU A 423 -16.52 11.11 12.94
C LEU A 423 -16.21 12.06 14.10
N ASP A 424 -15.86 13.32 13.81
CA ASP A 424 -15.63 14.39 14.80
C ASP A 424 -16.91 15.11 15.27
N GLY A 425 -18.10 14.61 14.94
CA GLY A 425 -19.34 15.22 15.38
C GLY A 425 -20.42 14.21 15.75
N ILE A 426 -21.36 14.62 16.61
CA ILE A 426 -22.55 13.81 16.94
C ILE A 426 -23.50 13.83 15.75
N ASN A 427 -23.47 12.76 14.94
CA ASN A 427 -24.35 12.55 13.79
C ASN A 427 -24.60 11.05 13.53
N GLN A 428 -25.51 10.78 12.60
CA GLN A 428 -25.95 9.43 12.23
C GLN A 428 -24.88 8.63 11.45
N VAL A 429 -24.01 9.31 10.69
CA VAL A 429 -23.02 8.66 9.83
C VAL A 429 -22.03 7.83 10.66
N ALA A 430 -21.55 8.36 11.78
CA ALA A 430 -20.63 7.63 12.64
C ALA A 430 -21.25 6.34 13.22
N VAL A 431 -22.54 6.37 13.56
CA VAL A 431 -23.28 5.20 14.05
C VAL A 431 -23.49 4.17 12.94
N LEU A 432 -23.77 4.63 11.71
CA LEU A 432 -23.86 3.74 10.55
C LEU A 432 -22.54 3.04 10.25
N ILE A 433 -21.39 3.73 10.33
CA ILE A 433 -20.10 3.07 10.10
C ILE A 433 -19.83 2.00 11.18
N HIS A 434 -20.20 2.26 12.45
CA HIS A 434 -20.13 1.23 13.49
C HIS A 434 -20.97 -0.01 13.12
N ASN A 435 -22.21 0.19 12.68
CA ASN A 435 -23.09 -0.89 12.26
C ASN A 435 -22.57 -1.63 11.04
N ASP A 436 -22.08 -0.92 10.02
CA ASP A 436 -21.46 -1.49 8.82
C ASP A 436 -20.29 -2.39 9.20
N CYS A 437 -19.41 -1.92 10.08
CA CYS A 437 -18.26 -2.68 10.51
C CYS A 437 -18.66 -3.91 11.34
N LEU A 438 -19.68 -3.79 12.18
CA LEU A 438 -20.22 -4.91 12.95
C LEU A 438 -20.86 -5.96 12.03
N PHE A 439 -21.66 -5.51 11.05
CA PHE A 439 -22.29 -6.36 10.06
C PHE A 439 -21.25 -7.10 9.21
N LEU A 440 -20.33 -6.35 8.58
CA LEU A 440 -19.26 -6.92 7.75
C LEU A 440 -18.39 -7.89 8.55
N SER A 441 -18.08 -7.60 9.82
CA SER A 441 -17.35 -8.53 10.68
C SER A 441 -18.01 -9.91 10.74
N GLN A 442 -19.33 -9.96 10.95
CA GLN A 442 -20.04 -11.22 11.08
C GLN A 442 -20.13 -11.96 9.75
N GLU A 443 -20.47 -11.25 8.68
CA GLU A 443 -20.57 -11.83 7.33
C GLU A 443 -19.21 -12.39 6.87
N ILE A 444 -18.13 -11.65 7.07
CA ILE A 444 -16.76 -12.07 6.73
C ILE A 444 -16.37 -13.36 7.45
N LEU A 445 -16.71 -13.49 8.74
CA LEU A 445 -16.48 -14.72 9.51
C LEU A 445 -17.32 -15.89 8.98
N GLY A 446 -18.52 -15.60 8.43
CA GLY A 446 -19.40 -16.55 7.78
C GLY A 446 -18.90 -17.07 6.43
N LEU A 447 -18.17 -16.26 5.67
CA LEU A 447 -17.71 -16.60 4.30
C LEU A 447 -16.97 -17.94 4.24
N LYS A 448 -16.15 -18.24 5.25
CA LYS A 448 -15.43 -19.51 5.30
C LYS A 448 -16.41 -20.69 5.28
N PHE A 449 -17.44 -20.66 6.11
CA PHE A 449 -18.41 -21.76 6.21
C PHE A 449 -19.23 -21.92 4.94
N GLN A 450 -19.50 -20.81 4.23
CA GLN A 450 -20.31 -20.82 3.02
C GLN A 450 -19.57 -21.37 1.80
N TYR A 451 -18.27 -21.07 1.64
CA TYR A 451 -17.55 -21.36 0.40
C TYR A 451 -16.44 -22.41 0.52
N GLN A 452 -15.99 -22.78 1.72
CA GLN A 452 -14.83 -23.66 1.91
C GLN A 452 -14.98 -25.05 1.27
N SER A 453 -16.19 -25.59 1.14
CA SER A 453 -16.43 -26.89 0.48
C SER A 453 -16.11 -26.86 -1.01
N ASP A 454 -16.37 -25.72 -1.64
CA ASP A 454 -16.38 -25.54 -3.09
C ASP A 454 -15.07 -24.91 -3.60
N PHE A 455 -14.21 -24.44 -2.69
CA PHE A 455 -12.90 -23.93 -3.02
C PHE A 455 -11.97 -25.00 -3.59
N PRO A 456 -11.07 -24.63 -4.54
CA PRO A 456 -10.02 -25.52 -5.01
C PRO A 456 -9.20 -26.12 -3.86
N THR A 457 -8.77 -27.37 -4.00
CA THR A 457 -8.11 -28.12 -2.91
C THR A 457 -6.88 -27.42 -2.34
N SER A 458 -6.12 -26.69 -3.17
CA SER A 458 -4.97 -25.88 -2.76
C SER A 458 -5.32 -24.66 -1.91
N MET A 459 -6.60 -24.26 -1.85
CA MET A 459 -7.09 -23.02 -1.23
C MET A 459 -8.03 -23.21 -0.06
N LYS A 460 -8.21 -24.44 0.44
CA LYS A 460 -9.05 -24.70 1.62
C LYS A 460 -8.56 -24.00 2.90
N GLY A 461 -7.36 -23.41 2.87
CA GLY A 461 -6.79 -22.55 3.92
C GLY A 461 -7.00 -21.04 3.71
N ALA A 462 -7.62 -20.59 2.61
CA ALA A 462 -7.96 -19.19 2.39
C ALA A 462 -9.04 -18.75 3.40
N VAL A 463 -8.68 -17.82 4.29
CA VAL A 463 -9.46 -17.47 5.46
C VAL A 463 -9.51 -15.95 5.59
N PHE A 464 -10.70 -15.41 5.79
CA PHE A 464 -10.94 -13.98 6.04
C PHE A 464 -11.16 -13.66 7.52
N ILE A 465 -10.92 -14.61 8.42
CA ILE A 465 -11.16 -14.47 9.87
C ILE A 465 -10.40 -13.27 10.45
N ASP A 466 -9.18 -13.03 9.99
CA ASP A 466 -8.37 -11.90 10.42
C ASP A 466 -9.04 -10.56 10.08
N LEU A 467 -9.63 -10.43 8.88
CA LEU A 467 -10.44 -9.28 8.52
C LEU A 467 -11.69 -9.18 9.38
N GLY A 468 -12.40 -10.30 9.61
CA GLY A 468 -13.57 -10.31 10.48
C GLY A 468 -13.27 -9.75 11.88
N ILE A 469 -12.12 -10.10 12.46
CA ILE A 469 -11.66 -9.56 13.74
C ILE A 469 -11.33 -8.07 13.63
N ARG A 470 -10.61 -7.63 12.58
CA ARG A 470 -10.29 -6.22 12.37
C ARG A 470 -11.53 -5.34 12.26
N TYR A 471 -12.53 -5.78 11.51
CA TYR A 471 -13.81 -5.09 11.39
C TYR A 471 -14.56 -4.98 12.73
N LYS A 472 -14.52 -6.03 13.56
CA LYS A 472 -15.07 -5.97 14.93
C LYS A 472 -14.37 -4.93 15.79
N LEU A 473 -13.03 -4.87 15.72
CA LEU A 473 -12.24 -3.88 16.46
C LEU A 473 -12.52 -2.45 15.98
N MET A 474 -12.62 -2.25 14.66
CA MET A 474 -12.98 -0.96 14.07
C MET A 474 -14.39 -0.52 14.49
N ALA A 475 -15.36 -1.44 14.53
CA ALA A 475 -16.71 -1.14 15.03
C ALA A 475 -16.66 -0.63 16.48
N GLU A 476 -15.95 -1.32 17.37
CA GLU A 476 -15.80 -0.91 18.77
C GLU A 476 -15.08 0.45 18.88
N GLU A 477 -13.99 0.65 18.14
CA GLU A 477 -13.23 1.90 18.15
C GLU A 477 -14.09 3.11 17.77
N ILE A 478 -14.89 2.98 16.71
CA ILE A 478 -15.77 4.05 16.24
C ILE A 478 -16.83 4.39 17.29
N LEU A 479 -17.47 3.38 17.89
CA LEU A 479 -18.46 3.60 18.94
C LEU A 479 -17.84 4.24 20.18
N GLN A 480 -16.67 3.77 20.61
CA GLN A 480 -15.94 4.36 21.74
C GLN A 480 -15.51 5.80 21.45
N ARG A 481 -15.10 6.12 20.22
CA ARG A 481 -14.82 7.50 19.80
C ARG A 481 -16.07 8.39 19.92
N GLN A 482 -17.23 7.90 19.49
CA GLN A 482 -18.50 8.63 19.64
C GLN A 482 -18.90 8.84 21.10
N ILE A 483 -18.78 7.81 21.95
CA ILE A 483 -19.05 7.94 23.39
C ILE A 483 -18.13 8.98 24.04
N LYS A 484 -16.83 8.95 23.72
CA LYS A 484 -15.86 9.93 24.23
C LYS A 484 -16.21 11.36 23.79
N LEU A 485 -16.60 11.54 22.53
CA LEU A 485 -16.99 12.84 21.99
C LEU A 485 -18.24 13.39 22.68
N VAL A 486 -19.27 12.54 22.85
CA VAL A 486 -20.49 12.91 23.59
C VAL A 486 -20.15 13.30 25.02
N LYS A 487 -19.32 12.50 25.71
CA LYS A 487 -18.88 12.82 27.08
C LYS A 487 -18.14 14.14 27.15
N HIS A 488 -17.22 14.41 26.22
CA HIS A 488 -16.48 15.67 26.18
C HIS A 488 -17.43 16.87 26.08
N ASN A 489 -18.36 16.86 25.12
CA ASN A 489 -19.35 17.93 24.95
C ASN A 489 -20.25 18.11 26.19
N LEU A 490 -20.60 17.01 26.87
CA LEU A 490 -21.36 17.06 28.11
C LEU A 490 -20.56 17.65 29.26
N MET A 491 -19.27 17.32 29.38
CA MET A 491 -18.41 17.93 30.41
C MET A 491 -18.25 19.43 30.17
N GLU A 492 -18.04 19.86 28.91
CA GLU A 492 -18.00 21.28 28.56
C GLU A 492 -19.31 22.00 28.88
N ALA A 493 -20.45 21.36 28.64
CA ALA A 493 -21.76 21.91 29.01
C ALA A 493 -21.90 22.06 30.54
N ILE A 494 -21.45 21.06 31.32
CA ILE A 494 -21.46 21.12 32.80
C ILE A 494 -20.50 22.20 33.31
N ASP A 495 -19.35 22.40 32.68
CA ASP A 495 -18.37 23.43 33.10
C ASP A 495 -18.98 24.85 33.06
N GLY A 496 -20.01 25.10 32.23
CA GLY A 496 -20.78 26.35 32.25
C GLY A 496 -21.53 26.62 33.57
N ALA A 497 -21.74 25.58 34.40
CA ALA A 497 -22.30 25.72 35.75
C ALA A 497 -21.25 26.16 36.79
N ASP A 498 -19.97 26.26 36.42
CA ASP A 498 -18.87 26.73 37.25
C ASP A 498 -18.80 25.99 38.60
N GLY A 499 -18.98 24.65 38.57
CA GLY A 499 -18.97 23.80 39.76
C GLY A 499 -20.20 23.94 40.67
N PHE A 500 -21.28 24.56 40.21
CA PHE A 500 -22.52 24.79 40.99
C PHE A 500 -22.33 25.67 42.23
N GLN A 501 -21.26 26.48 42.26
CA GLN A 501 -20.96 27.38 43.37
C GLN A 501 -21.75 28.70 43.32
N ASN A 502 -21.96 29.28 44.49
CA ASN A 502 -22.64 30.56 44.69
C ASN A 502 -24.04 30.63 44.04
N THR A 503 -24.77 29.51 43.97
CA THR A 503 -26.08 29.46 43.28
C THR A 503 -27.19 30.21 44.03
N HIS A 504 -26.94 30.70 45.24
CA HIS A 504 -27.80 31.69 45.90
C HIS A 504 -27.88 33.02 45.11
N GLN A 505 -26.90 33.30 44.23
CA GLN A 505 -26.93 34.48 43.36
C GLN A 505 -27.75 34.20 42.09
N PRO A 506 -28.73 35.05 41.73
CA PRO A 506 -29.60 34.80 40.58
C PRO A 506 -28.87 34.52 39.26
N LYS A 507 -27.79 35.27 38.96
CA LYS A 507 -27.00 35.10 37.74
C LYS A 507 -26.29 33.74 37.69
N ARG A 508 -25.78 33.26 38.83
CA ARG A 508 -25.07 31.97 38.92
C ARG A 508 -26.05 30.82 38.81
N TYR A 509 -27.21 30.94 39.46
CA TYR A 509 -28.31 30.00 39.31
C TYR A 509 -28.78 29.88 37.85
N GLU A 510 -29.00 31.02 37.17
CA GLU A 510 -29.40 31.03 35.76
C GLU A 510 -28.34 30.37 34.86
N SER A 511 -27.05 30.60 35.13
CA SER A 511 -25.96 29.92 34.41
C SER A 511 -25.99 28.41 34.62
N ALA A 512 -26.10 27.94 35.87
CA ALA A 512 -26.15 26.52 36.19
C ALA A 512 -27.41 25.84 35.61
N LYS A 513 -28.54 26.53 35.63
CA LYS A 513 -29.78 26.08 34.96
C LYS A 513 -29.57 25.92 33.46
N PHE A 514 -29.03 26.94 32.81
CA PHE A 514 -28.75 26.89 31.37
C PHE A 514 -27.80 25.74 31.00
N SER A 515 -26.80 25.46 31.83
CA SER A 515 -25.92 24.29 31.66
C SER A 515 -26.67 22.96 31.75
N ILE A 516 -27.61 22.81 32.67
CA ILE A 516 -28.46 21.61 32.76
C ILE A 516 -29.35 21.46 31.53
N ASP A 517 -29.93 22.56 31.05
CA ASP A 517 -30.73 22.57 29.81
C ASP A 517 -29.87 22.15 28.60
N GLN A 518 -28.62 22.61 28.52
CA GLN A 518 -27.67 22.19 27.48
C GLN A 518 -27.32 20.69 27.58
N VAL A 519 -27.07 20.18 28.80
CA VAL A 519 -26.82 18.76 29.04
C VAL A 519 -28.01 17.92 28.57
N ALA A 520 -29.24 18.31 28.95
CA ALA A 520 -30.46 17.63 28.51
C ALA A 520 -30.61 17.66 26.99
N PHE A 521 -30.34 18.80 26.34
CA PHE A 521 -30.37 18.93 24.89
C PHE A 521 -29.38 18.01 24.17
N ILE A 522 -28.14 17.91 24.66
CA ILE A 522 -27.12 17.02 24.08
C ILE A 522 -27.54 15.55 24.23
N ILE A 523 -28.01 15.16 25.42
CA ILE A 523 -28.48 13.79 25.67
C ILE A 523 -29.66 13.43 24.76
N GLU A 524 -30.63 14.33 24.62
CA GLU A 524 -31.80 14.14 23.74
C GLU A 524 -31.37 14.00 22.28
N LYS A 525 -30.43 14.83 21.82
CA LYS A 525 -29.87 14.71 20.47
C LYS A 525 -29.21 13.34 20.25
N VAL A 526 -28.44 12.85 21.23
CA VAL A 526 -27.78 11.55 21.14
C VAL A 526 -28.81 10.41 21.16
N HIS A 527 -29.82 10.49 22.03
CA HIS A 527 -30.94 9.55 22.11
C HIS A 527 -31.64 9.38 20.75
N ILE A 528 -32.05 10.49 20.13
CA ILE A 528 -32.73 10.49 18.83
C ILE A 528 -31.89 9.85 17.72
N ILE A 529 -30.56 10.00 17.77
CA ILE A 529 -29.65 9.46 16.76
C ILE A 529 -29.34 7.98 17.02
N TRP A 530 -29.06 7.62 18.27
CA TRP A 530 -28.50 6.31 18.63
C TRP A 530 -29.58 5.24 18.81
N GLU A 531 -30.70 5.54 19.45
CA GLU A 531 -31.77 4.56 19.74
C GLU A 531 -32.30 3.85 18.47
N PRO A 532 -32.61 4.53 17.36
CA PRO A 532 -33.16 3.86 16.18
C PRO A 532 -32.12 3.08 15.35
N LEU A 533 -30.81 3.31 15.57
CA LEU A 533 -29.74 2.78 14.74
C LEU A 533 -28.90 1.70 15.43
N LEU A 534 -28.58 1.89 16.71
CA LEU A 534 -27.80 0.93 17.48
C LEU A 534 -28.66 -0.27 17.88
N ILE A 535 -28.01 -1.42 17.98
CA ILE A 535 -28.57 -2.62 18.60
C ILE A 535 -29.03 -2.28 20.03
N PRO A 536 -30.21 -2.77 20.49
CA PRO A 536 -30.79 -2.34 21.77
C PRO A 536 -29.86 -2.46 22.99
N LEU A 537 -29.13 -3.57 23.12
CA LEU A 537 -28.20 -3.77 24.24
C LEU A 537 -26.97 -2.86 24.13
N THR A 538 -26.45 -2.65 22.92
CA THR A 538 -25.34 -1.72 22.64
C THR A 538 -25.75 -0.28 22.92
N TYR A 539 -26.94 0.12 22.47
CA TYR A 539 -27.56 1.41 22.79
C TYR A 539 -27.67 1.60 24.30
N LYS A 540 -28.29 0.63 25.00
CA LYS A 540 -28.49 0.70 26.45
C LYS A 540 -27.16 0.90 27.19
N ARG A 541 -26.16 0.07 26.90
CA ARG A 541 -24.84 0.15 27.53
C ARG A 541 -24.16 1.49 27.25
N SER A 542 -24.20 1.94 26.01
CA SER A 542 -23.56 3.20 25.58
C SER A 542 -24.23 4.42 26.22
N MET A 543 -25.56 4.44 26.25
CA MET A 543 -26.33 5.52 26.87
C MET A 543 -26.13 5.55 28.39
N CYS A 544 -26.17 4.41 29.09
CA CYS A 544 -25.85 4.36 30.52
C CYS A 544 -24.43 4.87 30.81
N ASN A 545 -23.45 4.54 29.97
CA ASN A 545 -22.07 5.00 30.12
C ASN A 545 -21.94 6.53 29.99
N VAL A 546 -22.75 7.16 29.12
CA VAL A 546 -22.87 8.61 28.96
C VAL A 546 -23.53 9.24 30.18
N LEU A 547 -24.67 8.71 30.61
CA LEU A 547 -25.41 9.21 31.79
C LEU A 547 -24.60 9.10 33.08
N GLU A 548 -23.83 8.02 33.25
CA GLU A 548 -22.93 7.85 34.39
C GLU A 548 -21.90 8.96 34.46
N ALA A 549 -21.32 9.39 33.33
CA ALA A 549 -20.38 10.50 33.33
C ALA A 549 -21.03 11.82 33.80
N VAL A 550 -22.27 12.08 33.39
CA VAL A 550 -23.02 13.28 33.82
C VAL A 550 -23.35 13.22 35.31
N CYS A 551 -23.92 12.10 35.77
CA CYS A 551 -24.30 11.92 37.17
C CYS A 551 -23.07 11.97 38.09
N SER A 552 -21.98 11.30 37.68
CA SER A 552 -20.72 11.27 38.42
C SER A 552 -20.09 12.66 38.52
N ARG A 553 -20.01 13.41 37.41
CA ARG A 553 -19.47 14.78 37.38
C ARG A 553 -20.26 15.71 38.28
N MET A 554 -21.58 15.74 38.12
CA MET A 554 -22.44 16.63 38.92
C MET A 554 -22.38 16.28 40.42
N THR A 555 -22.41 15.00 40.78
CA THR A 555 -22.28 14.55 42.16
C THR A 555 -20.94 14.99 42.76
N LYS A 556 -19.85 14.82 42.01
CA LYS A 556 -18.50 15.19 42.46
C LYS A 556 -18.38 16.70 42.67
N ASP A 557 -18.84 17.51 41.72
CA ASP A 557 -18.70 18.97 41.79
C ASP A 557 -19.46 19.54 42.99
N ILE A 558 -20.67 19.03 43.25
CA ILE A 558 -21.48 19.45 44.41
C ILE A 558 -20.84 19.00 45.73
N LEU A 559 -20.31 17.77 45.81
CA LEU A 559 -19.65 17.26 47.02
C LEU A 559 -18.32 17.95 47.32
N GLN A 560 -17.72 18.65 46.35
CA GLN A 560 -16.46 19.38 46.51
C GLN A 560 -16.64 20.84 46.96
N LEU A 561 -17.87 21.30 47.19
CA LEU A 561 -18.15 22.64 47.70
C LEU A 561 -17.77 22.75 49.19
N ASP A 562 -16.98 23.76 49.55
CA ASP A 562 -16.46 23.95 50.91
C ASP A 562 -17.45 24.65 51.86
N ASP A 563 -18.26 25.58 51.35
CA ASP A 563 -19.22 26.38 52.14
C ASP A 563 -20.48 26.61 51.29
N ILE A 564 -21.63 26.13 51.76
CA ILE A 564 -22.91 26.16 51.06
C ILE A 564 -23.92 26.88 51.93
N ALA A 565 -24.41 28.04 51.46
CA ALA A 565 -25.44 28.78 52.16
C ALA A 565 -26.79 28.00 52.20
N ALA A 566 -27.63 28.26 53.19
CA ALA A 566 -28.94 27.59 53.30
C ALA A 566 -29.86 27.84 52.09
N ASP A 567 -29.83 29.04 51.49
CA ASP A 567 -30.57 29.30 50.26
C ASP A 567 -29.95 28.55 49.06
N GLU A 568 -28.64 28.31 49.10
CA GLU A 568 -27.89 27.63 48.05
C GLU A 568 -28.20 26.13 48.01
N THR A 569 -28.37 25.46 49.16
CA THR A 569 -28.75 24.04 49.20
C THR A 569 -30.09 23.80 48.49
N LEU A 570 -31.07 24.69 48.67
CA LEU A 570 -32.36 24.64 47.98
C LEU A 570 -32.22 24.85 46.47
N GLN A 571 -31.33 25.74 46.03
CA GLN A 571 -31.11 25.97 44.60
C GLN A 571 -30.41 24.79 43.93
N ILE A 572 -29.37 24.23 44.57
CA ILE A 572 -28.68 23.03 44.07
C ILE A 572 -29.65 21.84 44.02
N GLN A 573 -30.48 21.65 45.04
CA GLN A 573 -31.49 20.60 45.04
C GLN A 573 -32.46 20.73 43.85
N ARG A 574 -32.95 21.94 43.58
CA ARG A 574 -33.81 22.22 42.41
C ARG A 574 -33.11 21.90 41.09
N LEU A 575 -31.82 22.22 40.98
CA LEU A 575 -31.01 21.90 39.80
C LEU A 575 -30.87 20.39 39.61
N ILE A 576 -30.60 19.62 40.68
CA ILE A 576 -30.56 18.15 40.60
C ILE A 576 -31.91 17.59 40.15
N HIS A 577 -33.02 18.03 40.75
CA HIS A 577 -34.34 17.56 40.35
C HIS A 577 -34.67 17.90 38.90
N MET A 578 -34.30 19.08 38.43
CA MET A 578 -34.47 19.48 37.03
C MET A 578 -33.74 18.55 36.07
N LEU A 579 -32.49 18.17 36.38
CA LEU A 579 -31.78 17.17 35.60
C LEU A 579 -32.49 15.81 35.64
N LEU A 580 -32.89 15.33 36.82
CA LEU A 580 -33.54 14.02 36.97
C LEU A 580 -34.90 13.96 36.24
N GLU A 581 -35.68 15.04 36.27
CA GLU A 581 -36.93 15.18 35.53
C GLU A 581 -36.68 15.11 34.02
N ASN A 582 -35.69 15.85 33.52
CA ASN A 582 -35.30 15.83 32.11
C ASN A 582 -34.84 14.45 31.62
N LEU A 583 -34.22 13.64 32.50
CA LEU A 583 -33.74 12.29 32.16
C LEU A 583 -34.77 11.18 32.39
N SER A 584 -35.93 11.48 32.99
CA SER A 584 -36.89 10.49 33.46
C SER A 584 -37.47 9.58 32.36
N SER A 585 -37.86 10.16 31.23
CA SER A 585 -38.41 9.43 30.08
C SER A 585 -37.38 8.48 29.47
N LEU A 586 -36.13 8.94 29.34
CA LEU A 586 -35.03 8.17 28.78
C LEU A 586 -34.62 7.02 29.71
N LEU A 587 -34.54 7.27 31.03
CA LEU A 587 -34.30 6.20 32.01
C LEU A 587 -35.40 5.14 31.96
N ALA A 588 -36.67 5.54 31.81
CA ALA A 588 -37.78 4.60 31.65
C ALA A 588 -37.67 3.77 30.36
N SER A 589 -37.28 4.38 29.23
CA SER A 589 -37.01 3.66 27.97
C SER A 589 -35.92 2.60 28.15
N LEU A 590 -34.80 2.97 28.80
CA LEU A 590 -33.67 2.06 29.05
C LEU A 590 -34.02 0.86 29.94
N VAL A 591 -34.98 1.01 30.87
CA VAL A 591 -35.48 -0.12 31.69
C VAL A 591 -36.25 -1.10 30.81
N GLY A 592 -37.05 -0.60 29.88
CA GLY A 592 -37.91 -1.40 29.00
C GLY A 592 -37.14 -2.37 28.09
N ILE A 593 -35.91 -2.01 27.69
CA ILE A 593 -35.06 -2.83 26.79
C ILE A 593 -34.76 -4.21 27.38
N ASN A 594 -34.70 -4.36 28.70
CA ASN A 594 -34.41 -5.64 29.37
C ASN A 594 -35.52 -6.71 29.20
N GLN A 595 -36.72 -6.33 28.78
CA GLN A 595 -37.88 -7.25 28.73
C GLN A 595 -38.09 -7.89 27.37
N THR A 596 -37.36 -7.47 26.33
CA THR A 596 -37.58 -7.90 24.93
C THR A 596 -36.57 -8.93 24.43
N THR A 597 -35.45 -9.14 25.15
CA THR A 597 -34.37 -10.06 24.75
C THR A 597 -34.47 -11.39 25.52
N LYS A 598 -34.24 -12.53 24.85
CA LYS A 598 -34.35 -13.87 25.44
C LYS A 598 -33.41 -14.04 26.67
N PRO A 599 -33.74 -14.91 27.64
CA PRO A 599 -33.05 -14.98 28.95
C PRO A 599 -31.59 -15.48 28.94
N GLN A 600 -30.97 -15.69 27.78
CA GLN A 600 -29.67 -16.38 27.67
C GLN A 600 -28.45 -15.44 27.75
N GLU A 601 -28.63 -14.12 27.73
CA GLU A 601 -27.57 -13.14 28.02
C GLU A 601 -27.83 -12.44 29.37
N ALA A 602 -27.88 -13.25 30.43
CA ALA A 602 -28.09 -12.82 31.82
C ALA A 602 -26.87 -12.10 32.43
N LEU A 603 -26.26 -11.16 31.69
CA LEU A 603 -25.20 -10.26 32.16
C LEU A 603 -25.63 -8.78 32.13
N SER A 604 -26.90 -8.47 31.84
CA SER A 604 -27.41 -7.11 31.95
C SER A 604 -27.64 -6.76 33.43
N GLY A 605 -26.69 -6.05 34.05
CA GLY A 605 -26.91 -5.43 35.36
C GLY A 605 -28.16 -4.55 35.39
N SER A 606 -28.66 -4.28 36.60
CA SER A 606 -29.68 -3.25 36.83
C SER A 606 -29.20 -1.90 36.25
N ILE A 607 -30.13 -0.98 35.95
CA ILE A 607 -29.72 0.38 35.57
C ILE A 607 -28.83 1.00 36.64
N ASP A 608 -29.15 0.75 37.91
CA ASP A 608 -28.36 1.26 39.03
C ASP A 608 -26.95 0.65 39.08
N ASP A 609 -26.75 -0.56 38.55
CA ASP A 609 -25.41 -1.17 38.41
C ASP A 609 -24.61 -0.53 37.25
N LEU A 610 -25.30 -0.13 36.18
CA LEU A 610 -24.71 0.50 35.01
C LEU A 610 -24.45 2.00 35.20
N ILE A 611 -25.17 2.63 36.13
CA ILE A 611 -25.11 4.06 36.47
C ILE A 611 -24.99 4.21 38.00
N PRO A 612 -23.88 3.78 38.61
CA PRO A 612 -23.74 3.78 40.08
C PRO A 612 -23.83 5.19 40.70
N SER A 613 -23.55 6.25 39.95
CA SER A 613 -23.68 7.63 40.43
C SER A 613 -25.12 8.13 40.45
N LEU A 614 -26.08 7.46 39.79
CA LEU A 614 -27.47 7.90 39.72
C LEU A 614 -28.21 7.74 41.07
N PRO A 615 -28.16 6.58 41.76
CA PRO A 615 -28.68 6.47 43.13
C PRO A 615 -28.03 7.49 44.07
N LYS A 616 -26.71 7.68 43.96
CA LYS A 616 -25.96 8.66 44.76
C LYS A 616 -26.46 10.08 44.56
N LEU A 617 -26.71 10.50 43.31
CA LEU A 617 -27.23 11.83 42.97
C LEU A 617 -28.66 12.04 43.49
N ARG A 618 -29.52 11.02 43.44
CA ARG A 618 -30.88 11.08 44.01
C ARG A 618 -30.83 11.32 45.52
N VAL A 619 -30.03 10.53 46.23
CA VAL A 619 -29.86 10.67 47.69
C VAL A 619 -29.19 11.99 48.05
N LEU A 620 -28.25 12.50 47.22
CA LEU A 620 -27.66 13.83 47.43
C LEU A 620 -28.72 14.94 47.38
N ALA A 621 -29.70 14.86 46.47
CA ALA A 621 -30.80 15.81 46.43
C ALA A 621 -31.64 15.78 47.71
N ASP A 622 -31.88 14.60 48.28
CA ASP A 622 -32.59 14.46 49.56
C ASP A 622 -31.75 15.01 50.73
N MET A 623 -30.43 14.75 50.72
CA MET A 623 -29.50 15.19 51.77
C MET A 623 -29.40 16.73 51.88
N LEU A 624 -29.58 17.47 50.79
CA LEU A 624 -29.51 18.95 50.76
C LEU A 624 -30.63 19.63 51.56
N ASP A 625 -31.76 18.94 51.79
CA ASP A 625 -32.90 19.42 52.61
C ASP A 625 -33.06 18.62 53.92
N MET A 626 -32.12 17.71 54.21
CA MET A 626 -32.19 16.81 55.36
C MET A 626 -31.57 17.44 56.62
N PRO A 627 -32.22 17.32 57.80
CA PRO A 627 -31.61 17.81 59.04
C PRO A 627 -30.41 16.93 59.45
N LEU A 628 -29.41 17.55 60.10
CA LEU A 628 -28.14 16.92 60.49
C LEU A 628 -28.28 15.55 61.19
N LYS A 629 -29.25 15.40 62.11
CA LYS A 629 -29.49 14.15 62.82
C LYS A 629 -29.97 13.03 61.89
N SER A 630 -30.80 13.36 60.90
CA SER A 630 -31.29 12.38 59.93
C SER A 630 -30.19 11.95 58.96
N ILE A 631 -29.32 12.88 58.53
CA ILE A 631 -28.14 12.52 57.70
C ILE A 631 -27.25 11.53 58.47
N THR A 632 -27.01 11.80 59.76
CA THR A 632 -26.22 10.89 60.62
C THR A 632 -26.90 9.53 60.74
N ALA A 633 -28.22 9.50 60.95
CA ALA A 633 -28.97 8.25 61.06
C ALA A 633 -28.96 7.42 59.76
N SER A 634 -29.06 8.06 58.59
CA SER A 634 -28.95 7.38 57.29
C SER A 634 -27.53 6.86 56.98
N TRP A 635 -26.50 7.48 57.56
CA TRP A 635 -25.16 6.87 57.58
C TRP A 635 -25.12 5.64 58.49
N GLU A 636 -25.60 5.77 59.72
CA GLU A 636 -25.63 4.69 60.73
C GLU A 636 -26.44 3.46 60.26
N SER A 637 -27.50 3.67 59.47
CA SER A 637 -28.33 2.58 58.90
C SER A 637 -27.68 1.88 57.70
N GLY A 638 -26.63 2.46 57.13
CA GLY A 638 -25.95 1.97 55.93
C GLY A 638 -26.59 2.36 54.60
N GLU A 639 -27.69 3.13 54.61
CA GLU A 639 -28.36 3.61 53.39
C GLU A 639 -27.41 4.43 52.49
N LEU A 640 -26.64 5.34 53.09
CA LEU A 640 -25.70 6.18 52.35
C LEU A 640 -24.51 5.36 51.79
N ALA A 641 -23.97 4.42 52.57
CA ALA A 641 -22.88 3.55 52.12
C ALA A 641 -23.31 2.65 50.95
N ASN A 642 -24.53 2.13 50.99
CA ASN A 642 -25.12 1.33 49.90
C ASN A 642 -25.28 2.13 48.60
N CYS A 643 -25.45 3.45 48.69
CA CYS A 643 -25.51 4.35 47.54
C CYS A 643 -24.12 4.86 47.10
N GLY A 644 -23.04 4.31 47.65
CA GLY A 644 -21.66 4.64 47.24
C GLY A 644 -21.08 5.90 47.87
N PHE A 645 -21.63 6.40 48.98
CA PHE A 645 -21.00 7.45 49.77
C PHE A 645 -19.89 6.91 50.66
N THR A 646 -18.81 7.67 50.77
CA THR A 646 -17.71 7.41 51.72
C THR A 646 -17.86 8.26 52.98
N ALA A 647 -17.28 7.79 54.09
CA ALA A 647 -17.32 8.54 55.35
C ALA A 647 -16.71 9.94 55.24
N SER A 648 -15.68 10.12 54.39
CA SER A 648 -15.10 11.45 54.14
C SER A 648 -16.06 12.36 53.40
N GLU A 649 -16.69 11.89 52.32
CA GLU A 649 -17.66 12.68 51.54
C GLU A 649 -18.82 13.16 52.42
N VAL A 650 -19.36 12.29 53.29
CA VAL A 650 -20.46 12.68 54.20
C VAL A 650 -19.97 13.69 55.26
N LYS A 651 -18.75 13.53 55.79
CA LYS A 651 -18.17 14.50 56.73
C LYS A 651 -17.96 15.87 56.10
N ASP A 652 -17.42 15.90 54.88
CA ASP A 652 -17.13 17.14 54.16
C ASP A 652 -18.43 17.85 53.77
N PHE A 653 -19.43 17.11 53.29
CA PHE A 653 -20.77 17.62 53.05
C PHE A 653 -21.42 18.24 54.30
N ILE A 654 -21.34 17.58 55.46
CA ILE A 654 -21.87 18.13 56.73
C ILE A 654 -21.13 19.41 57.13
N ARG A 655 -19.81 19.48 56.91
CA ARG A 655 -19.01 20.67 57.20
C ARG A 655 -19.40 21.84 56.31
N ALA A 656 -19.74 21.57 55.05
CA ALA A 656 -20.11 22.57 54.06
C ALA A 656 -21.48 23.22 54.31
N ILE A 657 -22.46 22.48 54.85
CA ILE A 657 -23.84 22.98 55.02
C ILE A 657 -24.15 23.46 56.43
N PHE A 658 -23.59 22.82 57.46
CA PHE A 658 -23.92 23.11 58.86
C PHE A 658 -22.83 23.94 59.54
N THR A 659 -23.20 25.05 60.17
CA THR A 659 -22.31 25.88 60.98
C THR A 659 -21.71 25.13 62.17
N ASP A 660 -20.54 25.56 62.68
CA ASP A 660 -19.90 24.92 63.84
C ASP A 660 -20.78 24.95 65.09
N SER A 661 -21.17 23.77 65.57
CA SER A 661 -22.00 23.60 66.75
C SER A 661 -21.61 22.33 67.51
N PRO A 662 -21.91 22.23 68.82
CA PRO A 662 -21.69 21.00 69.59
C PRO A 662 -22.36 19.78 68.95
N LEU A 663 -23.57 19.97 68.39
CA LEU A 663 -24.31 18.91 67.70
C LEU A 663 -23.57 18.44 66.43
N ARG A 664 -23.01 19.36 65.65
CA ARG A 664 -22.19 19.02 64.47
C ARG A 664 -20.97 18.19 64.84
N LYS A 665 -20.27 18.55 65.92
CA LYS A 665 -19.09 17.81 66.41
C LYS A 665 -19.45 16.39 66.84
N GLU A 666 -20.58 16.22 67.53
CA GLU A 666 -21.08 14.90 67.92
C GLU A 666 -21.41 14.03 66.69
N CYS A 667 -22.17 14.57 65.72
CA CYS A 667 -22.53 13.84 64.50
C CYS A 667 -21.32 13.44 63.65
N LEU A 668 -20.34 14.34 63.47
CA LEU A 668 -19.11 14.03 62.75
C LEU A 668 -18.29 12.93 63.45
N TRP A 669 -18.23 12.94 64.80
CA TRP A 669 -17.57 11.90 65.57
C TRP A 669 -18.25 10.53 65.39
N ARG A 670 -19.58 10.48 65.32
CA ARG A 670 -20.32 9.24 65.07
C ARG A 670 -20.01 8.65 63.69
N ILE A 671 -20.00 9.48 62.65
CA ILE A 671 -19.68 9.05 61.27
C ILE A 671 -18.25 8.49 61.18
N GLU A 672 -17.31 9.05 61.95
CA GLU A 672 -15.92 8.60 61.94
C GLU A 672 -15.68 7.27 62.66
N ASN A 673 -16.46 6.96 63.70
CA ASN A 673 -16.25 5.79 64.54
C ASN A 673 -17.11 4.58 64.15
N ILE A 674 -18.12 4.78 63.30
CA ILE A 674 -18.98 3.70 62.83
C ILE A 674 -18.45 3.20 61.48
N LYS A 675 -17.94 1.95 61.48
CA LYS A 675 -17.61 1.24 60.24
C LYS A 675 -18.89 0.61 59.70
N VAL A 676 -19.37 1.19 58.62
CA VAL A 676 -20.52 0.72 57.83
C VAL A 676 -20.02 -0.14 56.69
#